data_AF-A0A518FU22-F1
#
_entry.id   AF-A0A518FU22-F1
#
_cell.length_a   1.000
_cell.length_b   1.000
_cell.length_c   1.000
_cell.angle_alpha   90.00
_cell.angle_beta   90.00
_cell.angle_gamma   90.00
#
_symmetry.space_group_name_H-M   'P 1'
#
loop_
_entity.id
_entity.type
_entity.pdbx_description
1 polymer ?
#
loop_
_entity_poly.entity_id
_entity_poly.type
_entity_poly.pdbx_seq_one_letter_code
_entity_poly.pdbx_strand_id
1 'polypeptide(L)'
;MRRINMVLVSSIMLLFTTSLASAGDWAHWRGPEHNGISRETNLVDEWSLDGKNVLWTSDIGGRAAPIVLNGRVYLNCRTHHDVTDPKDKINAQEQVVCWDAKTGEVLWKDVFNVFQTDIPSPRVGWASMVGDPETGNVYVHSVSGLFRCYTGDGKLLWETSLAEDYGKISGYGGRTQTPIIDENNVIVSFLQMNWGKTAAPPPKQTYYAFDKKTGKLMWTAAPGGAPLDTNYSAPIVTVIDGVRQLIAGNADGGCYGMNARTGEKLWGFQMSKRGLNCSPVADGNLVYITHGEDNIDNVEFGRVQCIDASKRGDITKTGSVWRVDGIKAGYASVLVKDGILYVVADTGQLYAFDSKNGKQFWTHNLGTVGKGSPVWADGKLYVMEVNGNIFILKPSKEKCEELSHVQLLARVDKGMDEIYASPAIANGRIYFVTRDRTICIGDESQKPTSNPIPPLAEEKPVQDKIASIQLAPYEMAVSQGDKIDYQILAYDANGRFIKEVEGKLIPGPGMEQAKVDGMTVTTPTDLKSPAAGTISVKVGEATAEARLRVFPPLPWKFDFEGLKGKQVPGTWVNAFLKLQPNEVDGTTALKASPGKGRPSASVWLGPSDMSRLAPNGYTVQADIFMKEQKRKLASIGVTVNRYDLIVKGNSSKLAIQSWAPHKRMTKEIRFRSDPDVWYTMKLKVEIKDGQATVKGKVWPRKKPEPKEWTIETVDPHANEKGSPGLYLYRLADVYFDNVIVSEDK
;
A
#
# COMPACT_ATOMS: atom_id res chain seq x y z
N MET A 1 36.86 -62.22 -17.97
CA MET A 1 36.23 -62.51 -16.67
C MET A 1 36.09 -61.22 -15.89
N ARG A 2 34.86 -60.85 -15.54
CA ARG A 2 34.43 -59.55 -15.00
C ARG A 2 34.98 -59.30 -13.59
N ARG A 3 35.56 -58.12 -13.35
CA ARG A 3 35.70 -57.53 -12.00
C ARG A 3 34.59 -56.51 -11.81
N ILE A 4 33.77 -56.72 -10.79
CA ILE A 4 32.70 -55.82 -10.35
C ILE A 4 33.36 -54.76 -9.45
N ASN A 5 33.33 -53.50 -9.86
CA ASN A 5 33.70 -52.37 -9.00
C ASN A 5 32.44 -51.86 -8.30
N MET A 6 32.49 -51.89 -6.97
CA MET A 6 31.47 -51.36 -6.06
C MET A 6 31.60 -49.84 -6.02
N VAL A 7 30.58 -49.10 -6.45
CA VAL A 7 30.52 -47.64 -6.33
C VAL A 7 29.82 -47.31 -5.01
N LEU A 8 30.55 -46.67 -4.10
CA LEU A 8 30.02 -46.06 -2.87
C LEU A 8 29.21 -44.81 -3.26
N VAL A 9 27.92 -44.78 -2.94
CA VAL A 9 27.09 -43.58 -3.03
C VAL A 9 27.18 -42.86 -1.68
N SER A 10 27.89 -41.73 -1.63
CA SER A 10 27.85 -40.82 -0.49
C SER A 10 26.61 -39.92 -0.59
N SER A 11 25.66 -40.13 0.32
CA SER A 11 24.51 -39.24 0.52
C SER A 11 24.98 -37.89 1.08
N ILE A 12 24.83 -36.82 0.31
CA ILE A 12 25.00 -35.44 0.78
C ILE A 12 23.70 -35.03 1.49
N MET A 13 23.77 -34.93 2.81
CA MET A 13 22.69 -34.44 3.67
C MET A 13 22.73 -32.90 3.62
N LEU A 14 21.80 -32.27 2.88
CA LEU A 14 21.61 -30.82 2.93
C LEU A 14 21.08 -30.44 4.33
N LEU A 15 21.95 -29.85 5.16
CA LEU A 15 21.56 -29.14 6.36
C LEU A 15 20.81 -27.87 5.95
N PHE A 16 19.48 -27.91 6.03
CA PHE A 16 18.68 -26.70 6.11
C PHE A 16 19.01 -26.00 7.43
N THR A 17 19.83 -24.96 7.39
CA THR A 17 19.94 -24.02 8.50
C THR A 17 18.62 -23.27 8.61
N THR A 18 17.72 -23.73 9.48
CA THR A 18 16.63 -22.89 9.97
C THR A 18 17.27 -21.70 10.66
N SER A 19 17.17 -20.51 10.05
CA SER A 19 17.46 -19.25 10.72
C SER A 19 16.53 -19.18 11.93
N LEU A 20 17.05 -19.48 13.12
CA LEU A 20 16.36 -19.21 14.37
C LEU A 20 16.07 -17.71 14.39
N ALA A 21 14.80 -17.31 14.30
CA ALA A 21 14.39 -15.94 14.54
C ALA A 21 15.03 -15.49 15.86
N SER A 22 15.86 -14.44 15.79
CA SER A 22 16.53 -13.93 17.00
C SER A 22 15.45 -13.38 17.93
N ALA A 23 15.45 -13.80 19.19
CA ALA A 23 14.62 -13.17 20.20
C ALA A 23 14.98 -11.68 20.25
N GLY A 24 14.10 -10.81 19.74
CA GLY A 24 14.33 -9.36 19.68
C GLY A 24 14.03 -8.65 18.35
N ASP A 25 13.64 -9.35 17.28
CA ASP A 25 13.31 -8.67 16.01
C ASP A 25 12.11 -7.70 16.11
N TRP A 26 12.23 -6.55 15.44
CA TRP A 26 11.21 -5.49 15.33
C TRP A 26 10.68 -5.44 13.90
N ALA A 27 10.13 -6.57 13.43
CA ALA A 27 9.76 -6.77 12.03
C ALA A 27 8.52 -5.98 11.59
N HIS A 28 7.78 -5.37 12.51
CA HIS A 28 6.63 -4.50 12.24
C HIS A 28 6.84 -3.17 12.95
N TRP A 29 6.23 -2.09 12.45
CA TRP A 29 6.47 -0.73 12.97
C TRP A 29 6.08 -0.54 14.46
N ARG A 30 5.20 -1.39 15.00
CA ARG A 30 4.87 -1.48 16.44
C ARG A 30 5.47 -2.69 17.15
N GLY A 31 6.53 -3.27 16.59
CA GLY A 31 7.19 -4.44 17.15
C GLY A 31 6.40 -5.75 16.96
N PRO A 32 6.95 -6.85 17.48
CA PRO A 32 6.48 -8.21 17.19
C PRO A 32 5.08 -8.54 17.73
N GLU A 33 4.62 -7.79 18.73
CA GLU A 33 3.28 -7.94 19.34
C GLU A 33 2.25 -6.93 18.81
N HIS A 34 2.63 -6.09 17.84
CA HIS A 34 1.78 -5.04 17.25
C HIS A 34 1.25 -3.98 18.26
N ASN A 35 1.80 -3.91 19.46
CA ASN A 35 1.34 -3.04 20.55
C ASN A 35 2.34 -1.92 20.92
N GLY A 36 3.53 -1.92 20.33
CA GLY A 36 4.61 -0.97 20.61
C GLY A 36 5.42 -1.32 21.85
N ILE A 37 5.40 -2.58 22.30
CA ILE A 37 6.21 -3.07 23.41
C ILE A 37 7.42 -3.83 22.85
N SER A 38 8.61 -3.43 23.27
CA SER A 38 9.83 -4.24 23.17
C SER A 38 10.09 -4.95 24.49
N ARG A 39 10.61 -6.17 24.37
CA ARG A 39 10.98 -7.02 25.50
C ARG A 39 12.46 -6.90 25.87
N GLU A 40 13.21 -6.10 25.11
CA GLU A 40 14.59 -5.73 25.38
C GLU A 40 14.76 -5.09 26.77
N THR A 41 15.88 -5.40 27.42
CA THR A 41 16.32 -4.82 28.68
C THR A 41 17.77 -4.33 28.55
N ASN A 42 18.31 -3.70 29.59
CA ASN A 42 19.64 -3.08 29.59
C ASN A 42 19.77 -1.98 28.52
N LEU A 43 18.69 -1.25 28.28
CA LEU A 43 18.68 -0.12 27.36
C LEU A 43 19.23 1.11 28.08
N VAL A 44 19.81 2.04 27.34
CA VAL A 44 20.33 3.29 27.90
C VAL A 44 19.22 4.18 28.46
N ASP A 45 19.52 4.95 29.50
CA ASP A 45 18.57 5.90 30.11
C ASP A 45 18.67 7.30 29.51
N GLU A 46 19.83 7.62 28.95
CA GLU A 46 20.18 8.93 28.42
C GLU A 46 21.14 8.78 27.23
N TRP A 47 21.17 9.80 26.37
CA TRP A 47 22.07 9.85 25.22
C TRP A 47 22.22 11.29 24.75
N SER A 48 23.21 11.55 23.90
CA SER A 48 23.38 12.85 23.26
C SER A 48 24.01 12.68 21.89
N LEU A 49 23.58 13.51 20.93
CA LEU A 49 24.03 13.41 19.54
C LEU A 49 25.55 13.60 19.39
N ASP A 50 26.19 14.31 20.32
CA ASP A 50 27.64 14.58 20.34
C ASP A 50 28.49 13.39 20.81
N GLY A 51 27.88 12.26 21.18
CA GLY A 51 28.59 10.97 21.26
C GLY A 51 28.16 10.06 22.42
N LYS A 52 27.38 10.54 23.40
CA LYS A 52 26.97 9.67 24.52
C LYS A 52 25.97 8.62 24.03
N ASN A 53 26.34 7.35 24.16
CA ASN A 53 25.52 6.19 23.78
C ASN A 53 25.08 6.15 22.31
N VAL A 54 25.73 6.94 21.43
CA VAL A 54 25.49 6.87 19.98
C VAL A 54 26.42 5.80 19.40
N LEU A 55 25.82 4.76 18.82
CA LEU A 55 26.56 3.66 18.21
C LEU A 55 26.95 3.99 16.78
N TRP A 56 26.01 4.54 16.01
CA TRP A 56 26.25 5.01 14.66
C TRP A 56 25.15 5.99 14.22
N THR A 57 25.47 6.77 13.18
CA THR A 57 24.50 7.62 12.48
C THR A 57 24.64 7.42 10.98
N SER A 58 23.54 7.64 10.25
CA SER A 58 23.47 7.58 8.80
C SER A 58 22.81 8.86 8.27
N ASP A 59 23.35 9.42 7.20
CA ASP A 59 22.86 10.64 6.54
C ASP A 59 21.56 10.42 5.75
N ILE A 60 20.99 9.23 5.83
CA ILE A 60 19.72 8.87 5.20
C ILE A 60 18.64 8.90 6.28
N GLY A 61 17.71 9.83 6.11
CA GLY A 61 16.49 9.95 6.92
C GLY A 61 15.23 9.57 6.13
N GLY A 62 14.08 9.71 6.78
CA GLY A 62 12.78 9.38 6.23
C GLY A 62 11.63 9.82 7.13
N ARG A 63 10.45 9.27 6.85
CA ARG A 63 9.24 9.50 7.67
C ARG A 63 8.65 8.21 8.23
N ALA A 64 8.90 7.09 7.55
CA ALA A 64 8.53 5.76 8.00
C ALA A 64 9.27 5.36 9.29
N ALA A 65 8.63 4.54 10.11
CA ALA A 65 9.33 3.85 11.18
C ALA A 65 10.26 2.79 10.58
N PRO A 66 11.50 2.65 11.08
CA PRO A 66 12.37 1.57 10.66
C PRO A 66 11.83 0.24 11.17
N ILE A 67 12.19 -0.85 10.48
CA ILE A 67 12.03 -2.20 11.01
C ILE A 67 13.41 -2.84 11.20
N VAL A 68 13.50 -3.78 12.15
CA VAL A 68 14.71 -4.54 12.41
C VAL A 68 14.41 -6.02 12.28
N LEU A 69 15.15 -6.72 11.43
CA LEU A 69 14.96 -8.14 11.18
C LEU A 69 16.31 -8.81 10.93
N ASN A 70 16.62 -9.88 11.64
CA ASN A 70 17.84 -10.68 11.46
C ASN A 70 19.14 -9.83 11.45
N GLY A 71 19.25 -8.91 12.42
CA GLY A 71 20.44 -8.04 12.56
C GLY A 71 20.58 -6.98 11.48
N ARG A 72 19.49 -6.64 10.78
CA ARG A 72 19.46 -5.61 9.73
C ARG A 72 18.37 -4.59 10.01
N VAL A 73 18.63 -3.33 9.65
CA VAL A 73 17.65 -2.23 9.74
C VAL A 73 17.17 -1.89 8.34
N TYR A 74 15.87 -1.74 8.13
CA TYR A 74 15.29 -1.41 6.83
C TYR A 74 14.46 -0.14 6.91
N LEU A 75 14.54 0.69 5.87
CA LEU A 75 13.77 1.92 5.75
C LEU A 75 13.29 2.15 4.31
N ASN A 76 12.00 2.51 4.19
CA ASN A 76 11.45 3.12 2.99
C ASN A 76 11.57 4.65 3.08
N CYS A 77 12.25 5.28 2.13
CA CYS A 77 12.51 6.73 2.15
C CYS A 77 12.67 7.29 0.73
N ARG A 78 12.80 8.61 0.62
CA ARG A 78 13.23 9.25 -0.63
C ARG A 78 14.75 9.24 -0.77
N THR A 79 15.24 9.37 -1.99
CA THR A 79 16.64 9.77 -2.22
C THR A 79 16.90 11.18 -1.70
N HIS A 80 18.17 11.53 -1.47
CA HIS A 80 18.59 12.86 -1.01
C HIS A 80 18.32 13.98 -2.05
N HIS A 81 18.12 13.62 -3.33
CA HIS A 81 17.84 14.54 -4.43
C HIS A 81 16.50 15.29 -4.26
N ASP A 82 16.50 16.58 -4.59
CA ASP A 82 15.32 17.45 -4.47
C ASP A 82 14.65 17.72 -5.82
N VAL A 83 13.33 17.51 -5.86
CA VAL A 83 12.46 17.87 -6.99
C VAL A 83 12.38 19.37 -7.26
N THR A 84 12.78 20.22 -6.29
CA THR A 84 12.79 21.68 -6.46
C THR A 84 14.05 22.20 -7.14
N ASP A 85 15.16 21.45 -7.12
CA ASP A 85 16.38 21.80 -7.85
C ASP A 85 16.23 21.40 -9.33
N PRO A 86 16.17 22.36 -10.27
CA PRO A 86 16.03 22.05 -11.69
C PRO A 86 17.16 21.18 -12.27
N LYS A 87 18.35 21.19 -11.66
CA LYS A 87 19.52 20.45 -12.14
C LYS A 87 19.53 18.99 -11.67
N ASP A 88 18.92 18.71 -10.53
CA ASP A 88 19.01 17.42 -9.85
C ASP A 88 17.68 16.69 -9.71
N LYS A 89 16.56 17.39 -9.93
CA LYS A 89 15.21 16.83 -9.81
C LYS A 89 15.01 15.54 -10.59
N ILE A 90 15.75 15.26 -11.67
CA ILE A 90 15.60 14.03 -12.45
C ILE A 90 15.96 12.77 -11.61
N ASN A 91 16.84 12.93 -10.63
CA ASN A 91 17.32 11.89 -9.71
C ASN A 91 16.45 11.75 -8.44
N ALA A 92 15.41 12.58 -8.27
CA ALA A 92 14.51 12.49 -7.13
C ALA A 92 13.61 11.25 -7.23
N GLN A 93 13.95 10.21 -6.46
CA GLN A 93 13.37 8.88 -6.50
C GLN A 93 12.95 8.40 -5.09
N GLU A 94 12.27 7.27 -5.02
CA GLU A 94 12.01 6.52 -3.78
C GLU A 94 13.08 5.41 -3.67
N GLN A 95 13.41 5.01 -2.44
CA GLN A 95 14.40 3.97 -2.19
C GLN A 95 14.05 3.13 -0.96
N VAL A 96 14.45 1.87 -1.01
CA VAL A 96 14.60 1.01 0.17
C VAL A 96 16.07 0.94 0.50
N VAL A 97 16.41 1.10 1.78
CA VAL A 97 17.79 1.02 2.28
C VAL A 97 17.85 -0.02 3.39
N CYS A 98 18.90 -0.83 3.36
CA CYS A 98 19.21 -1.80 4.42
C CYS A 98 20.58 -1.48 5.03
N TRP A 99 20.63 -1.41 6.35
CA TRP A 99 21.87 -1.30 7.11
C TRP A 99 22.16 -2.57 7.90
N ASP A 100 23.43 -2.84 8.12
CA ASP A 100 23.88 -3.70 9.20
C ASP A 100 23.52 -3.03 10.54
N ALA A 101 22.75 -3.72 11.37
CA ALA A 101 22.26 -3.15 12.62
C ALA A 101 23.38 -2.81 13.60
N LYS A 102 24.51 -3.54 13.52
CA LYS A 102 25.65 -3.37 14.42
C LYS A 102 26.48 -2.14 14.06
N THR A 103 26.82 -1.99 12.80
CA THR A 103 27.83 -1.04 12.30
C THR A 103 27.23 0.22 11.67
N GLY A 104 25.97 0.16 11.22
CA GLY A 104 25.37 1.23 10.42
C GLY A 104 25.89 1.28 8.98
N GLU A 105 26.65 0.27 8.53
CA GLU A 105 27.05 0.15 7.13
C GLU A 105 25.83 -0.13 6.26
N VAL A 106 25.71 0.59 5.14
CA VAL A 106 24.67 0.29 4.15
C VAL A 106 25.03 -1.00 3.42
N LEU A 107 24.24 -2.05 3.62
CA LEU A 107 24.43 -3.34 2.99
C LEU A 107 23.90 -3.36 1.56
N TRP A 108 22.74 -2.75 1.34
CA TRP A 108 22.15 -2.62 0.01
C TRP A 108 21.15 -1.47 -0.06
N LYS A 109 20.88 -1.02 -1.30
CA LYS A 109 19.80 -0.10 -1.64
C LYS A 109 19.10 -0.58 -2.89
N ASP A 110 17.79 -0.37 -2.95
CA ASP A 110 17.04 -0.42 -4.20
C ASP A 110 16.42 0.96 -4.44
N VAL A 111 16.68 1.57 -5.61
CA VAL A 111 16.25 2.92 -5.96
C VAL A 111 15.33 2.84 -7.17
N PHE A 112 14.14 3.44 -7.07
CA PHE A 112 13.12 3.34 -8.10
C PHE A 112 12.30 4.63 -8.23
N ASN A 113 11.78 4.84 -9.44
CA ASN A 113 11.07 6.07 -9.77
C ASN A 113 9.77 6.24 -9.00
N VAL A 114 9.45 7.52 -8.74
CA VAL A 114 8.10 7.95 -8.38
C VAL A 114 7.35 8.35 -9.65
N PHE A 115 6.14 7.80 -9.82
CA PHE A 115 5.32 8.00 -11.02
C PHE A 115 3.83 7.91 -10.69
N GLN A 116 3.00 8.52 -11.54
CA GLN A 116 1.53 8.41 -11.59
C GLN A 116 0.81 8.54 -10.25
N THR A 117 1.41 9.34 -9.37
CA THR A 117 0.93 9.61 -8.03
C THR A 117 0.76 11.11 -7.84
N ASP A 118 -0.24 11.48 -7.06
CA ASP A 118 -0.54 12.85 -6.61
C ASP A 118 0.28 13.21 -5.36
N ILE A 119 1.11 12.29 -4.87
CA ILE A 119 1.87 12.43 -3.64
C ILE A 119 3.08 13.34 -3.90
N PRO A 120 3.27 14.41 -3.12
CA PRO A 120 4.42 15.28 -3.28
C PRO A 120 5.69 14.65 -2.67
N SER A 121 6.86 15.05 -3.17
CA SER A 121 8.17 14.53 -2.77
C SER A 121 8.46 14.56 -1.29
N PRO A 122 8.03 15.58 -0.49
CA PRO A 122 8.31 15.58 0.93
C PRO A 122 7.58 14.45 1.67
N ARG A 123 6.62 13.76 1.03
CA ARG A 123 5.82 12.67 1.62
C ARG A 123 6.17 11.29 1.07
N VAL A 124 7.21 11.17 0.25
CA VAL A 124 7.74 9.89 -0.23
C VAL A 124 8.33 9.10 0.94
N GLY A 125 8.11 7.77 0.97
CA GLY A 125 8.57 6.92 2.06
C GLY A 125 7.75 7.03 3.35
N TRP A 126 6.43 7.18 3.25
CA TRP A 126 5.57 7.33 4.44
C TRP A 126 5.21 6.00 5.11
N ALA A 127 4.83 4.97 4.33
CA ALA A 127 4.53 3.66 4.89
C ALA A 127 5.80 3.01 5.44
N SER A 128 5.71 2.49 6.66
CA SER A 128 6.72 1.60 7.20
C SER A 128 6.73 0.28 6.43
N MET A 129 7.89 -0.36 6.38
CA MET A 129 8.02 -1.71 5.85
C MET A 129 7.47 -2.73 6.86
N VAL A 130 7.32 -3.98 6.43
CA VAL A 130 7.14 -5.13 7.32
C VAL A 130 8.09 -6.24 6.92
N GLY A 131 8.63 -6.96 7.90
CA GLY A 131 9.46 -8.14 7.74
C GLY A 131 8.71 -9.39 8.15
N ASP A 132 9.08 -10.53 7.57
CA ASP A 132 8.58 -11.84 7.96
C ASP A 132 9.69 -12.61 8.69
N PRO A 133 9.59 -12.80 10.02
CA PRO A 133 10.60 -13.52 10.80
C PRO A 133 10.82 -14.98 10.35
N GLU A 134 9.83 -15.61 9.71
CA GLU A 134 9.95 -16.99 9.22
C GLU A 134 10.87 -17.08 7.99
N THR A 135 10.65 -16.21 7.01
CA THR A 135 11.39 -16.26 5.73
C THR A 135 12.61 -15.34 5.68
N GLY A 136 12.66 -14.31 6.53
CA GLY A 136 13.65 -13.24 6.45
C GLY A 136 13.37 -12.21 5.34
N ASN A 137 12.23 -12.30 4.67
CA ASN A 137 11.84 -11.38 3.61
C ASN A 137 11.26 -10.08 4.17
N VAL A 138 11.36 -9.00 3.40
CA VAL A 138 10.82 -7.67 3.74
C VAL A 138 9.94 -7.12 2.62
N TYR A 139 8.91 -6.38 3.00
CA TYR A 139 7.85 -5.90 2.12
C TYR A 139 7.68 -4.39 2.23
N VAL A 140 7.47 -3.73 1.10
CA VAL A 140 7.29 -2.27 1.03
C VAL A 140 6.09 -1.91 0.15
N HIS A 141 5.34 -0.90 0.59
CA HIS A 141 4.27 -0.26 -0.16
C HIS A 141 4.64 1.18 -0.50
N SER A 142 4.99 1.40 -1.77
CA SER A 142 5.52 2.67 -2.28
C SER A 142 4.42 3.70 -2.55
N VAL A 143 4.81 4.98 -2.65
CA VAL A 143 3.84 6.07 -2.94
C VAL A 143 3.22 5.97 -4.34
N SER A 144 3.90 5.31 -5.27
CA SER A 144 3.41 5.03 -6.62
C SER A 144 2.46 3.83 -6.66
N GLY A 145 2.28 3.12 -5.54
CA GLY A 145 1.47 1.91 -5.45
C GLY A 145 2.23 0.64 -5.85
N LEU A 146 3.56 0.65 -5.87
CA LEU A 146 4.33 -0.58 -5.99
C LEU A 146 4.30 -1.31 -4.66
N PHE A 147 4.00 -2.60 -4.72
CA PHE A 147 4.08 -3.51 -3.59
C PHE A 147 5.13 -4.57 -3.88
N ARG A 148 6.25 -4.50 -3.17
CA ARG A 148 7.46 -5.27 -3.47
C ARG A 148 7.86 -6.15 -2.29
N CYS A 149 8.43 -7.29 -2.60
CA CYS A 149 9.04 -8.22 -1.65
C CYS A 149 10.52 -8.40 -1.98
N TYR A 150 11.37 -8.30 -0.97
CA TYR A 150 12.80 -8.55 -1.07
C TYR A 150 13.22 -9.64 -0.09
N THR A 151 14.25 -10.39 -0.46
CA THR A 151 15.06 -11.13 0.52
C THR A 151 15.83 -10.17 1.43
N GLY A 152 16.32 -10.65 2.57
CA GLY A 152 17.12 -9.83 3.50
C GLY A 152 18.43 -9.28 2.92
N ASP A 153 18.96 -9.90 1.86
CA ASP A 153 20.13 -9.43 1.09
C ASP A 153 19.78 -8.53 -0.11
N GLY A 154 18.49 -8.18 -0.29
CA GLY A 154 18.07 -7.14 -1.23
C GLY A 154 17.66 -7.63 -2.62
N LYS A 155 17.51 -8.95 -2.84
CA LYS A 155 17.00 -9.48 -4.09
C LYS A 155 15.48 -9.29 -4.16
N LEU A 156 14.99 -8.58 -5.18
CA LEU A 156 13.56 -8.48 -5.48
C LEU A 156 12.99 -9.86 -5.85
N LEU A 157 12.02 -10.35 -5.08
CA LEU A 157 11.34 -11.63 -5.30
C LEU A 157 10.10 -11.49 -6.17
N TRP A 158 9.29 -10.47 -5.89
CA TRP A 158 8.11 -10.14 -6.68
C TRP A 158 7.73 -8.66 -6.50
N GLU A 159 7.02 -8.13 -7.49
CA GLU A 159 6.43 -6.78 -7.51
C GLU A 159 5.02 -6.86 -8.07
N THR A 160 4.10 -6.12 -7.45
CA THR A 160 2.73 -5.92 -7.95
C THR A 160 2.38 -4.44 -7.94
N SER A 161 1.72 -3.94 -9.00
CA SER A 161 1.25 -2.55 -9.05
C SER A 161 -0.18 -2.46 -8.54
N LEU A 162 -0.36 -1.98 -7.30
CA LEU A 162 -1.67 -1.80 -6.69
C LEU A 162 -2.52 -0.75 -7.42
N ALA A 163 -1.89 0.22 -8.09
CA ALA A 163 -2.58 1.24 -8.89
C ALA A 163 -3.09 0.66 -10.21
N GLU A 164 -2.23 -0.05 -10.94
CA GLU A 164 -2.51 -0.55 -12.29
C GLU A 164 -3.37 -1.81 -12.26
N ASP A 165 -3.09 -2.73 -11.34
CA ASP A 165 -3.77 -4.04 -11.29
C ASP A 165 -5.05 -4.03 -10.44
N TYR A 166 -5.12 -3.17 -9.41
CA TYR A 166 -6.24 -3.18 -8.45
C TYR A 166 -6.94 -1.83 -8.29
N GLY A 167 -6.48 -0.76 -8.94
CA GLY A 167 -7.15 0.53 -8.94
C GLY A 167 -6.97 1.34 -7.65
N LYS A 168 -5.83 1.18 -6.96
CA LYS A 168 -5.47 2.01 -5.81
C LYS A 168 -5.59 3.51 -6.13
N ILE A 169 -6.25 4.25 -5.25
CA ILE A 169 -6.31 5.70 -5.31
C ILE A 169 -5.00 6.31 -4.81
N SER A 170 -4.52 7.32 -5.53
CA SER A 170 -3.50 8.22 -5.03
C SER A 170 -4.11 9.45 -4.38
N GLY A 171 -3.53 9.91 -3.26
CA GLY A 171 -3.97 11.07 -2.51
C GLY A 171 -2.86 12.09 -2.31
N TYR A 172 -3.07 13.40 -2.53
CA TYR A 172 -2.10 14.45 -2.10
C TYR A 172 -1.71 14.31 -0.61
N GLY A 173 -2.59 13.72 0.21
CA GLY A 173 -2.35 13.26 1.58
C GLY A 173 -1.03 12.50 1.77
N GLY A 174 -0.55 11.77 0.77
CA GLY A 174 0.82 11.27 0.73
C GLY A 174 1.15 10.08 1.62
N ARG A 175 0.27 9.70 2.54
CA ARG A 175 0.56 8.59 3.44
C ARG A 175 0.05 7.29 2.81
N THR A 176 0.95 6.35 2.61
CA THR A 176 0.62 4.99 2.19
C THR A 176 0.41 4.11 3.41
N GLN A 177 -0.22 2.96 3.19
CA GLN A 177 -0.58 2.02 4.24
C GLN A 177 0.58 1.06 4.54
N THR A 178 0.91 0.92 5.82
CA THR A 178 1.90 -0.07 6.30
C THR A 178 1.30 -1.48 6.17
N PRO A 179 1.97 -2.43 5.52
CA PRO A 179 1.51 -3.81 5.44
C PRO A 179 1.70 -4.55 6.76
N ILE A 180 1.00 -5.67 6.93
CA ILE A 180 1.17 -6.59 8.06
C ILE A 180 1.36 -8.02 7.55
N ILE A 181 2.13 -8.84 8.28
CA ILE A 181 2.25 -10.27 8.03
C ILE A 181 1.31 -11.01 8.98
N ASP A 182 0.55 -11.94 8.43
CA ASP A 182 -0.21 -12.92 9.20
C ASP A 182 -0.13 -14.29 8.55
N GLU A 183 0.46 -15.26 9.26
CA GLU A 183 0.69 -16.62 8.75
C GLU A 183 1.38 -16.60 7.37
N ASN A 184 0.70 -17.09 6.32
CA ASN A 184 1.19 -17.13 4.95
C ASN A 184 0.87 -15.86 4.14
N ASN A 185 0.17 -14.89 4.72
CA ASN A 185 -0.30 -13.71 4.03
C ASN A 185 0.51 -12.47 4.41
N VAL A 186 0.76 -11.62 3.40
CA VAL A 186 1.05 -10.20 3.61
C VAL A 186 -0.19 -9.39 3.23
N ILE A 187 -0.67 -8.58 4.16
CA ILE A 187 -1.95 -7.88 4.05
C ILE A 187 -1.69 -6.37 3.98
N VAL A 188 -2.30 -5.70 2.99
CA VAL A 188 -2.25 -4.24 2.84
C VAL A 188 -3.64 -3.72 2.49
N SER A 189 -3.96 -2.50 2.91
CA SER A 189 -5.22 -1.85 2.54
C SER A 189 -4.99 -0.57 1.76
N PHE A 190 -6.01 -0.13 1.01
CA PHE A 190 -6.05 1.19 0.38
C PHE A 190 -7.46 1.53 -0.07
N LEU A 191 -7.72 2.82 -0.34
CA LEU A 191 -8.92 3.21 -1.06
C LEU A 191 -8.82 2.68 -2.49
N GLN A 192 -9.77 1.82 -2.84
CA GLN A 192 -9.83 1.18 -4.15
C GLN A 192 -10.87 1.87 -5.03
N MET A 193 -10.50 2.16 -6.28
CA MET A 193 -11.47 2.49 -7.32
C MET A 193 -11.94 1.23 -8.05
N ASN A 194 -13.22 1.24 -8.29
CA ASN A 194 -14.10 0.24 -8.87
C ASN A 194 -13.53 -0.61 -10.02
N TRP A 195 -13.49 -1.94 -9.83
CA TRP A 195 -13.44 -2.97 -10.87
C TRP A 195 -13.94 -4.33 -10.28
N GLY A 196 -14.68 -5.12 -11.06
CA GLY A 196 -15.28 -6.40 -10.63
C GLY A 196 -16.28 -6.29 -9.47
N LYS A 197 -16.18 -7.13 -8.42
CA LYS A 197 -17.15 -7.15 -7.29
C LYS A 197 -17.17 -5.87 -6.46
N THR A 198 -16.09 -5.10 -6.50
CA THR A 198 -16.00 -3.79 -5.85
C THR A 198 -16.37 -2.65 -6.81
N ALA A 199 -16.87 -2.96 -8.02
CA ALA A 199 -17.33 -1.96 -8.99
C ALA A 199 -18.69 -1.33 -8.62
N ALA A 200 -18.74 -0.66 -7.48
CA ALA A 200 -19.93 0.05 -7.00
C ALA A 200 -19.55 1.43 -6.47
N PRO A 201 -20.33 2.49 -6.74
CA PRO A 201 -20.16 3.75 -6.03
C PRO A 201 -20.77 3.65 -4.63
N PRO A 202 -20.21 4.34 -3.63
CA PRO A 202 -18.89 5.00 -3.63
C PRO A 202 -17.73 3.98 -3.57
N PRO A 203 -16.48 4.38 -3.89
CA PRO A 203 -15.31 3.53 -3.63
C PRO A 203 -15.26 3.09 -2.16
N LYS A 204 -14.44 2.08 -1.85
CA LYS A 204 -14.27 1.59 -0.48
C LYS A 204 -12.80 1.45 -0.12
N GLN A 205 -12.50 1.56 1.17
CA GLN A 205 -11.24 1.00 1.67
C GLN A 205 -11.34 -0.53 1.62
N THR A 206 -10.36 -1.13 0.97
CA THR A 206 -10.32 -2.58 0.75
C THR A 206 -8.98 -3.11 1.23
N TYR A 207 -9.02 -4.23 1.94
CA TYR A 207 -7.89 -5.02 2.40
C TYR A 207 -7.62 -6.12 1.39
N TYR A 208 -6.34 -6.35 1.11
CA TYR A 208 -5.85 -7.34 0.16
C TYR A 208 -4.83 -8.21 0.88
N ALA A 209 -5.06 -9.51 0.90
CA ALA A 209 -4.09 -10.48 1.39
C ALA A 209 -3.43 -11.19 0.23
N PHE A 210 -2.11 -11.05 0.13
CA PHE A 210 -1.30 -11.73 -0.85
C PHE A 210 -0.53 -12.86 -0.18
N ASP A 211 -0.34 -13.98 -0.87
CA ASP A 211 0.61 -14.99 -0.44
C ASP A 211 2.00 -14.35 -0.34
N LYS A 212 2.61 -14.41 0.84
CA LYS A 212 3.83 -13.66 1.17
C LYS A 212 5.04 -14.12 0.32
N LYS A 213 5.01 -15.34 -0.22
CA LYS A 213 6.10 -15.93 -1.00
C LYS A 213 5.98 -15.64 -2.50
N THR A 214 4.76 -15.65 -3.03
CA THR A 214 4.49 -15.60 -4.47
C THR A 214 3.86 -14.30 -4.95
N GLY A 215 3.30 -13.48 -4.06
CA GLY A 215 2.58 -12.25 -4.43
C GLY A 215 1.20 -12.50 -5.06
N LYS A 216 0.71 -13.74 -5.08
CA LYS A 216 -0.63 -14.07 -5.57
C LYS A 216 -1.70 -13.56 -4.59
N LEU A 217 -2.74 -12.92 -5.11
CA LEU A 217 -3.84 -12.43 -4.27
C LEU A 217 -4.69 -13.61 -3.76
N MET A 218 -4.85 -13.72 -2.44
CA MET A 218 -5.56 -14.82 -1.78
C MET A 218 -7.00 -14.44 -1.43
N TRP A 219 -7.22 -13.23 -0.91
CA TRP A 219 -8.55 -12.72 -0.63
C TRP A 219 -8.59 -11.19 -0.57
N THR A 220 -9.80 -10.63 -0.69
CA THR A 220 -10.05 -9.19 -0.48
C THR A 220 -11.25 -8.96 0.43
N ALA A 221 -11.20 -7.91 1.25
CA ALA A 221 -12.29 -7.54 2.16
C ALA A 221 -12.50 -6.02 2.23
N ALA A 222 -13.76 -5.58 2.21
CA ALA A 222 -14.12 -4.16 2.35
C ALA A 222 -15.17 -4.00 3.47
N PRO A 223 -14.75 -4.06 4.75
CA PRO A 223 -15.66 -4.15 5.91
C PRO A 223 -16.46 -2.86 6.17
N GLY A 224 -15.98 -1.74 5.63
CA GLY A 224 -16.55 -0.40 5.81
C GLY A 224 -17.52 0.02 4.71
N GLY A 225 -18.06 1.22 4.88
CA GLY A 225 -18.90 1.94 3.96
C GLY A 225 -18.14 2.95 3.10
N ALA A 226 -18.82 4.05 2.80
CA ALA A 226 -18.30 5.13 1.97
C ALA A 226 -17.16 5.87 2.68
N PRO A 227 -15.99 6.06 2.05
CA PRO A 227 -14.89 6.80 2.63
C PRO A 227 -15.27 8.28 2.75
N LEU A 228 -15.00 8.85 3.92
CA LEU A 228 -15.18 10.26 4.24
C LEU A 228 -13.84 11.00 4.28
N ASP A 229 -12.74 10.25 4.36
CA ASP A 229 -11.36 10.71 4.21
C ASP A 229 -10.49 9.56 3.64
N THR A 230 -9.21 9.84 3.45
CA THR A 230 -8.13 8.86 3.44
C THR A 230 -7.96 8.19 4.81
N ASN A 231 -7.37 7.00 4.83
CA ASN A 231 -7.07 6.24 6.04
C ASN A 231 -5.60 5.86 6.03
N TYR A 232 -4.99 5.81 7.22
CA TYR A 232 -3.58 5.48 7.45
C TYR A 232 -3.36 4.56 8.67
N SER A 233 -4.44 3.95 9.16
CA SER A 233 -4.42 3.01 10.29
C SER A 233 -3.77 1.70 9.85
N ALA A 234 -2.62 1.38 10.43
CA ALA A 234 -2.01 0.06 10.24
C ALA A 234 -2.81 -0.96 11.07
N PRO A 235 -3.18 -2.11 10.48
CA PRO A 235 -3.91 -3.13 11.21
C PRO A 235 -3.04 -3.78 12.30
N ILE A 236 -3.70 -4.38 13.28
CA ILE A 236 -3.10 -5.37 14.19
C ILE A 236 -3.73 -6.73 13.95
N VAL A 237 -2.99 -7.80 14.25
CA VAL A 237 -3.53 -9.15 14.36
C VAL A 237 -3.40 -9.64 15.79
N THR A 238 -4.51 -10.14 16.35
CA THR A 238 -4.56 -10.74 17.69
C THR A 238 -5.72 -11.75 17.78
N VAL A 239 -5.87 -12.43 18.91
CA VAL A 239 -6.96 -13.37 19.17
C VAL A 239 -7.93 -12.75 20.17
N ILE A 240 -9.18 -12.56 19.74
CA ILE A 240 -10.28 -11.99 20.54
C ILE A 240 -11.40 -13.02 20.62
N ASP A 241 -11.81 -13.37 21.84
CA ASP A 241 -12.80 -14.42 22.10
C ASP A 241 -12.50 -15.73 21.30
N GLY A 242 -11.22 -16.12 21.30
CA GLY A 242 -10.72 -17.31 20.62
C GLY A 242 -10.81 -17.28 19.08
N VAL A 243 -11.01 -16.11 18.46
CA VAL A 243 -10.98 -15.92 17.01
C VAL A 243 -9.81 -15.04 16.64
N ARG A 244 -8.99 -15.45 15.66
CA ARG A 244 -7.90 -14.63 15.10
C ARG A 244 -8.47 -13.49 14.25
N GLN A 245 -8.28 -12.25 14.70
CA GLN A 245 -8.84 -11.07 14.08
C GLN A 245 -7.77 -10.11 13.57
N LEU A 246 -8.00 -9.58 12.35
CA LEU A 246 -7.35 -8.40 11.80
C LEU A 246 -8.21 -7.18 12.19
N ILE A 247 -7.63 -6.22 12.93
CA ILE A 247 -8.36 -5.07 13.48
C ILE A 247 -7.71 -3.77 13.03
N ALA A 248 -8.51 -2.84 12.51
CA ALA A 248 -8.02 -1.56 12.00
C ALA A 248 -9.09 -0.46 12.00
N GLY A 249 -8.64 0.79 12.06
CA GLY A 249 -9.46 1.95 11.73
C GLY A 249 -9.66 2.06 10.22
N ASN A 250 -10.74 2.71 9.79
CA ASN A 250 -11.17 2.75 8.39
C ASN A 250 -11.51 4.18 7.93
N ALA A 251 -11.50 4.39 6.62
CA ALA A 251 -11.71 5.66 5.91
C ALA A 251 -13.12 6.24 6.07
N ASP A 252 -14.09 5.44 6.49
CA ASP A 252 -15.46 5.85 6.77
C ASP A 252 -15.68 6.29 8.23
N GLY A 253 -14.66 6.21 9.09
CA GLY A 253 -14.72 6.59 10.51
C GLY A 253 -15.09 5.47 11.47
N GLY A 254 -15.15 4.24 10.99
CA GLY A 254 -15.33 3.03 11.79
C GLY A 254 -14.03 2.32 12.13
N CYS A 255 -14.04 1.61 13.26
CA CYS A 255 -13.07 0.56 13.59
C CYS A 255 -13.70 -0.81 13.32
N TYR A 256 -12.98 -1.73 12.69
CA TYR A 256 -13.51 -3.03 12.29
C TYR A 256 -12.59 -4.17 12.71
N GLY A 257 -13.19 -5.25 13.19
CA GLY A 257 -12.56 -6.55 13.31
C GLY A 257 -13.02 -7.47 12.20
N MET A 258 -12.07 -8.11 11.53
CA MET A 258 -12.29 -9.12 10.49
C MET A 258 -11.58 -10.40 10.88
N ASN A 259 -12.06 -11.56 10.42
CA ASN A 259 -11.26 -12.76 10.49
C ASN A 259 -9.99 -12.59 9.66
N ALA A 260 -8.82 -12.84 10.24
CA ALA A 260 -7.54 -12.55 9.58
C ALA A 260 -7.24 -13.49 8.39
N ARG A 261 -7.82 -14.70 8.39
CA ARG A 261 -7.62 -15.70 7.31
C ARG A 261 -8.61 -15.53 6.18
N THR A 262 -9.86 -15.14 6.48
CA THR A 262 -10.94 -15.09 5.48
C THR A 262 -11.31 -13.69 5.01
N GLY A 263 -10.95 -12.65 5.77
CA GLY A 263 -11.38 -11.28 5.54
C GLY A 263 -12.85 -11.01 5.93
N GLU A 264 -13.56 -12.01 6.47
CA GLU A 264 -14.96 -11.85 6.89
C GLU A 264 -15.08 -10.82 8.01
N LYS A 265 -15.98 -9.85 7.86
CA LYS A 265 -16.26 -8.86 8.90
C LYS A 265 -16.96 -9.50 10.09
N LEU A 266 -16.34 -9.41 11.27
CA LEU A 266 -16.86 -9.95 12.52
C LEU A 266 -17.67 -8.90 13.29
N TRP A 267 -17.15 -7.66 13.36
CA TRP A 267 -17.83 -6.53 14.01
C TRP A 267 -17.42 -5.19 13.41
N GLY A 268 -18.18 -4.14 13.73
CA GLY A 268 -17.84 -2.75 13.40
C GLY A 268 -18.32 -1.76 14.44
N PHE A 269 -17.53 -0.73 14.70
CA PHE A 269 -17.80 0.33 15.66
C PHE A 269 -17.57 1.70 15.02
N GLN A 270 -18.64 2.44 14.75
CA GLN A 270 -18.55 3.79 14.19
C GLN A 270 -18.26 4.80 15.31
N MET A 271 -17.24 5.65 15.16
CA MET A 271 -16.91 6.66 16.18
C MET A 271 -16.67 8.06 15.62
N SER A 272 -16.25 8.18 14.35
CA SER A 272 -15.95 9.46 13.72
C SER A 272 -16.79 9.73 12.47
N LYS A 273 -16.98 11.01 12.14
CA LYS A 273 -17.52 11.46 10.84
C LYS A 273 -16.45 11.55 9.73
N ARG A 274 -15.21 11.17 10.02
CA ARG A 274 -14.04 11.19 9.11
C ARG A 274 -13.21 9.92 9.30
N GLY A 275 -12.24 9.68 8.42
CA GLY A 275 -11.40 8.48 8.50
C GLY A 275 -10.59 8.39 9.80
N LEU A 276 -10.41 7.16 10.31
CA LEU A 276 -9.57 6.90 11.49
C LEU A 276 -8.12 6.67 11.04
N ASN A 277 -7.18 7.50 11.45
CA ASN A 277 -5.78 7.37 11.02
C ASN A 277 -4.89 6.64 12.03
N CYS A 278 -5.29 6.57 13.30
CA CYS A 278 -4.55 5.89 14.34
C CYS A 278 -4.74 4.37 14.24
N SER A 279 -3.70 3.63 14.59
CA SER A 279 -3.75 2.17 14.65
C SER A 279 -4.27 1.73 16.02
N PRO A 280 -5.12 0.70 16.08
CA PRO A 280 -5.63 0.18 17.35
C PRO A 280 -4.53 -0.56 18.14
N VAL A 281 -4.74 -0.71 19.45
CA VAL A 281 -4.00 -1.66 20.31
C VAL A 281 -5.01 -2.50 21.07
N ALA A 282 -4.71 -3.79 21.26
CA ALA A 282 -5.54 -4.69 22.04
C ALA A 282 -4.88 -5.07 23.38
N ASP A 283 -5.70 -5.21 24.42
CA ASP A 283 -5.35 -5.82 25.71
C ASP A 283 -6.48 -6.78 26.13
N GLY A 284 -6.22 -8.07 26.02
CA GLY A 284 -7.27 -9.10 26.08
C GLY A 284 -8.33 -8.89 24.99
N ASN A 285 -9.60 -8.83 25.38
CA ASN A 285 -10.72 -8.59 24.46
C ASN A 285 -11.03 -7.09 24.22
N LEU A 286 -10.27 -6.19 24.84
CA LEU A 286 -10.47 -4.75 24.72
C LEU A 286 -9.59 -4.17 23.62
N VAL A 287 -10.16 -3.31 22.78
CA VAL A 287 -9.46 -2.57 21.73
C VAL A 287 -9.51 -1.08 22.03
N TYR A 288 -8.35 -0.45 22.00
CA TYR A 288 -8.17 0.98 22.20
C TYR A 288 -7.81 1.65 20.89
N ILE A 289 -8.51 2.74 20.55
CA ILE A 289 -8.26 3.53 19.34
C ILE A 289 -8.68 4.98 19.56
N THR A 290 -8.06 5.89 18.80
CA THR A 290 -8.29 7.34 18.92
C THR A 290 -8.55 8.00 17.56
N HIS A 291 -9.13 9.20 17.58
CA HIS A 291 -9.10 10.13 16.44
C HIS A 291 -9.00 11.59 16.89
N GLY A 292 -8.65 12.47 15.95
CA GLY A 292 -8.64 13.94 16.11
C GLY A 292 -9.82 14.66 15.45
N GLU A 293 -10.76 13.91 14.89
CA GLU A 293 -11.84 14.37 14.03
C GLU A 293 -13.18 14.58 14.77
N ASP A 294 -14.21 15.02 14.04
CA ASP A 294 -15.59 15.15 14.55
C ASP A 294 -16.15 13.82 15.06
N ASN A 295 -16.71 13.85 16.26
CA ASN A 295 -17.49 12.76 16.82
C ASN A 295 -18.83 12.59 16.10
N ILE A 296 -19.35 11.35 16.05
CA ILE A 296 -20.66 11.07 15.44
C ILE A 296 -21.84 11.54 16.27
N ASP A 297 -21.68 11.69 17.58
CA ASP A 297 -22.76 11.80 18.56
C ASP A 297 -22.64 12.99 19.52
N ASN A 298 -21.62 13.84 19.37
CA ASN A 298 -21.51 15.11 20.09
C ASN A 298 -20.75 16.15 19.25
N VAL A 299 -20.46 17.33 19.84
CA VAL A 299 -19.80 18.47 19.18
C VAL A 299 -18.32 18.61 19.55
N GLU A 300 -17.80 17.75 20.42
CA GLU A 300 -16.39 17.77 20.81
C GLU A 300 -15.53 17.17 19.70
N PHE A 301 -14.31 17.70 19.54
CA PHE A 301 -13.35 17.18 18.58
C PHE A 301 -12.41 16.19 19.24
N GLY A 302 -12.25 15.03 18.60
CA GLY A 302 -11.38 13.98 19.06
C GLY A 302 -11.97 13.12 20.16
N ARG A 303 -11.47 11.89 20.22
CA ARG A 303 -11.95 10.83 21.11
C ARG A 303 -10.86 9.80 21.37
N VAL A 304 -10.78 9.37 22.62
CA VAL A 304 -10.14 8.13 23.06
C VAL A 304 -11.22 7.12 23.37
N GLN A 305 -11.18 5.95 22.72
CA GLN A 305 -12.23 4.94 22.82
C GLN A 305 -11.65 3.60 23.27
N CYS A 306 -12.32 2.96 24.24
CA CYS A 306 -12.16 1.55 24.56
C CYS A 306 -13.39 0.77 24.06
N ILE A 307 -13.15 -0.29 23.30
CA ILE A 307 -14.16 -1.10 22.61
C ILE A 307 -14.06 -2.55 23.10
N ASP A 308 -15.19 -3.16 23.45
CA ASP A 308 -15.30 -4.60 23.65
C ASP A 308 -15.41 -5.29 22.29
N ALA A 309 -14.29 -5.83 21.81
CA ALA A 309 -14.18 -6.50 20.52
C ALA A 309 -14.65 -7.96 20.54
N SER A 310 -15.07 -8.49 21.70
CA SER A 310 -15.63 -9.84 21.80
C SER A 310 -17.02 -9.96 21.16
N LYS A 311 -17.69 -8.83 20.92
CA LYS A 311 -19.02 -8.76 20.31
C LYS A 311 -18.99 -9.04 18.80
N ARG A 312 -20.17 -9.12 18.18
CA ARG A 312 -20.36 -9.38 16.73
C ARG A 312 -21.39 -8.43 16.13
N GLY A 313 -21.27 -8.18 14.82
CA GLY A 313 -22.16 -7.29 14.08
C GLY A 313 -21.85 -5.81 14.23
N ASP A 314 -22.84 -4.94 14.01
CA ASP A 314 -22.69 -3.51 14.33
C ASP A 314 -22.78 -3.32 15.84
N ILE A 315 -21.65 -2.96 16.45
CA ILE A 315 -21.49 -2.80 17.89
C ILE A 315 -21.38 -1.33 18.28
N THR A 316 -21.68 -0.39 17.39
CA THR A 316 -21.53 1.06 17.64
C THR A 316 -22.23 1.51 18.94
N LYS A 317 -23.42 0.98 19.23
CA LYS A 317 -24.20 1.33 20.43
C LYS A 317 -23.90 0.48 21.65
N THR A 318 -23.27 -0.67 21.47
CA THR A 318 -23.16 -1.71 22.52
C THR A 318 -21.73 -2.02 22.89
N GLY A 319 -20.76 -1.71 22.04
CA GLY A 319 -19.34 -2.07 22.19
C GLY A 319 -18.51 -1.06 22.97
N SER A 320 -19.02 0.14 23.25
CA SER A 320 -18.27 1.13 24.03
C SER A 320 -18.17 0.69 25.49
N VAL A 321 -16.95 0.46 25.98
CA VAL A 321 -16.70 0.20 27.42
C VAL A 321 -16.58 1.51 28.18
N TRP A 322 -15.72 2.40 27.66
CA TRP A 322 -15.57 3.77 28.14
C TRP A 322 -14.99 4.63 27.00
N ARG A 323 -15.14 5.95 27.11
CA ARG A 323 -14.51 6.91 26.20
C ARG A 323 -14.15 8.20 26.91
N VAL A 324 -13.20 8.94 26.33
CA VAL A 324 -12.87 10.32 26.69
C VAL A 324 -12.99 11.17 25.43
N ASP A 325 -13.88 12.15 25.45
CA ASP A 325 -14.09 13.10 24.36
C ASP A 325 -13.22 14.36 24.56
N GLY A 326 -13.02 15.14 23.49
CA GLY A 326 -12.28 16.42 23.55
C GLY A 326 -10.75 16.31 23.45
N ILE A 327 -10.21 15.09 23.33
CA ILE A 327 -8.78 14.85 23.11
C ILE A 327 -8.54 14.53 21.65
N LYS A 328 -7.90 15.47 20.94
CA LYS A 328 -7.51 15.29 19.54
C LYS A 328 -6.24 14.44 19.45
N ALA A 329 -6.40 13.14 19.23
CA ALA A 329 -5.30 12.21 18.99
C ALA A 329 -5.53 11.49 17.66
N GLY A 330 -5.19 12.16 16.56
CA GLY A 330 -5.48 11.75 15.19
C GLY A 330 -4.27 11.24 14.39
N TYR A 331 -3.07 11.25 14.98
CA TYR A 331 -1.84 10.79 14.31
C TYR A 331 -1.14 9.64 15.03
N ALA A 332 -0.81 9.83 16.31
CA ALA A 332 -0.11 8.82 17.09
C ALA A 332 -1.05 7.67 17.47
N SER A 333 -0.57 6.44 17.35
CA SER A 333 -1.27 5.26 17.87
C SER A 333 -1.02 5.13 19.36
N VAL A 334 -1.96 4.55 20.09
CA VAL A 334 -1.89 4.44 21.55
C VAL A 334 -0.96 3.30 21.99
N LEU A 335 -0.61 3.26 23.28
CA LEU A 335 0.10 2.14 23.90
C LEU A 335 -0.55 1.79 25.24
N VAL A 336 -0.72 0.49 25.53
CA VAL A 336 -1.21 0.01 26.82
C VAL A 336 -0.10 -0.78 27.50
N LYS A 337 0.21 -0.43 28.75
CA LYS A 337 1.14 -1.20 29.59
C LYS A 337 0.80 -1.04 31.06
N ASP A 338 0.79 -2.15 31.79
CA ASP A 338 0.58 -2.22 33.25
C ASP A 338 -0.68 -1.49 33.74
N GLY A 339 -1.76 -1.59 32.95
CA GLY A 339 -3.05 -0.97 33.22
C GLY A 339 -3.10 0.53 32.93
N ILE A 340 -2.10 1.07 32.23
CA ILE A 340 -2.03 2.48 31.81
C ILE A 340 -2.12 2.54 30.28
N LEU A 341 -3.04 3.35 29.77
CA LEU A 341 -3.14 3.74 28.37
C LEU A 341 -2.43 5.08 28.16
N TYR A 342 -1.42 5.09 27.30
CA TYR A 342 -0.66 6.26 26.90
C TYR A 342 -1.18 6.79 25.56
N VAL A 343 -1.54 8.07 25.54
CA VAL A 343 -2.12 8.74 24.36
C VAL A 343 -1.33 10.02 24.08
N VAL A 344 -0.71 10.10 22.91
CA VAL A 344 -0.09 11.34 22.43
C VAL A 344 -1.11 12.10 21.60
N ALA A 345 -1.52 13.27 22.08
CA ALA A 345 -2.42 14.16 21.37
C ALA A 345 -1.68 14.99 20.31
N ASP A 346 -2.43 15.45 19.31
CA ASP A 346 -1.92 16.24 18.19
C ASP A 346 -1.22 17.53 18.64
N THR A 347 -1.57 18.03 19.84
CA THR A 347 -0.99 19.22 20.49
C THR A 347 0.34 18.98 21.18
N GLY A 348 0.88 17.74 21.16
CA GLY A 348 2.13 17.40 21.86
C GLY A 348 1.96 16.99 23.32
N GLN A 349 0.73 16.87 23.81
CA GLN A 349 0.46 16.38 25.17
C GLN A 349 0.44 14.85 25.20
N LEU A 350 1.22 14.25 26.10
CA LEU A 350 1.12 12.84 26.48
C LEU A 350 0.16 12.71 27.65
N TYR A 351 -0.90 11.93 27.49
CA TYR A 351 -1.85 11.59 28.53
C TYR A 351 -1.64 10.15 29.00
N ALA A 352 -1.83 9.92 30.29
CA ALA A 352 -1.95 8.58 30.86
C ALA A 352 -3.35 8.39 31.45
N PHE A 353 -4.02 7.32 31.05
CA PHE A 353 -5.33 6.92 31.56
C PHE A 353 -5.26 5.54 32.20
N ASP A 354 -6.13 5.28 33.17
CA ASP A 354 -6.46 3.92 33.59
C ASP A 354 -7.09 3.19 32.40
N SER A 355 -6.45 2.13 31.91
CA SER A 355 -6.92 1.40 30.74
C SER A 355 -8.29 0.73 30.97
N LYS A 356 -8.70 0.52 32.23
CA LYS A 356 -9.96 -0.15 32.57
C LYS A 356 -11.17 0.76 32.53
N ASN A 357 -11.01 2.05 32.86
CA ASN A 357 -12.14 2.97 33.05
C ASN A 357 -11.95 4.36 32.43
N GLY A 358 -10.79 4.66 31.84
CA GLY A 358 -10.54 5.95 31.18
C GLY A 358 -10.26 7.11 32.13
N LYS A 359 -10.10 6.88 33.44
CA LYS A 359 -9.71 7.93 34.39
C LYS A 359 -8.31 8.44 34.07
N GLN A 360 -8.16 9.73 33.86
CA GLN A 360 -6.85 10.34 33.66
C GLN A 360 -6.02 10.26 34.95
N PHE A 361 -4.78 9.77 34.82
CA PHE A 361 -3.77 9.81 35.87
C PHE A 361 -3.01 11.14 35.83
N TRP A 362 -2.40 11.46 34.69
CA TRP A 362 -1.60 12.66 34.51
C TRP A 362 -1.48 13.05 33.03
N THR A 363 -0.90 14.22 32.79
CA THR A 363 -0.48 14.69 31.47
C THR A 363 0.97 15.20 31.54
N HIS A 364 1.72 15.06 30.45
CA HIS A 364 3.11 15.48 30.31
C HIS A 364 3.29 16.17 28.94
N ASN A 365 4.04 17.27 28.90
CA ASN A 365 4.21 18.06 27.68
C ASN A 365 5.44 17.60 26.90
N LEU A 366 5.25 17.13 25.66
CA LEU A 366 6.33 16.72 24.76
C LEU A 366 6.72 17.84 23.77
N GLY A 367 5.95 18.91 23.68
CA GLY A 367 6.16 19.98 22.69
C GLY A 367 4.84 20.52 22.14
N THR A 368 4.71 20.57 20.82
CA THR A 368 3.60 21.28 20.17
C THR A 368 2.87 20.47 19.10
N VAL A 369 3.49 19.41 18.58
CA VAL A 369 2.99 18.62 17.45
C VAL A 369 3.23 17.12 17.70
N GLY A 370 2.27 16.49 18.38
CA GLY A 370 2.35 15.07 18.72
C GLY A 370 1.96 14.15 17.56
N LYS A 371 2.94 13.46 16.97
CA LYS A 371 2.72 12.45 15.92
C LYS A 371 3.51 11.17 16.10
N GLY A 372 4.58 11.18 16.90
CA GLY A 372 5.33 9.98 17.23
C GLY A 372 4.50 9.07 18.14
N SER A 373 4.32 7.82 17.74
CA SER A 373 3.61 6.87 18.60
C SER A 373 4.54 6.38 19.70
N PRO A 374 4.09 6.31 20.97
CA PRO A 374 4.91 5.84 22.08
C PRO A 374 5.31 4.37 21.90
N VAL A 375 6.52 4.05 22.35
CA VAL A 375 7.07 2.69 22.43
C VAL A 375 7.56 2.42 23.84
N TRP A 376 7.24 1.25 24.38
CA TRP A 376 7.67 0.81 25.71
C TRP A 376 8.83 -0.18 25.61
N ALA A 377 9.86 -0.02 26.42
CA ALA A 377 10.88 -1.05 26.64
C ALA A 377 11.61 -0.79 27.96
N ASP A 378 12.03 -1.85 28.65
CA ASP A 378 12.91 -1.74 29.82
C ASP A 378 12.42 -0.74 30.91
N GLY A 379 11.12 -0.75 31.20
CA GLY A 379 10.52 0.17 32.19
C GLY A 379 10.41 1.63 31.75
N LYS A 380 10.71 1.91 30.48
CA LYS A 380 10.78 3.25 29.87
C LYS A 380 9.82 3.40 28.72
N LEU A 381 9.41 4.65 28.50
CA LEU A 381 8.61 5.09 27.37
C LEU A 381 9.48 5.97 26.46
N TYR A 382 9.57 5.60 25.20
CA TYR A 382 10.27 6.36 24.16
C TYR A 382 9.23 7.07 23.31
N VAL A 383 9.30 8.40 23.26
CA VAL A 383 8.30 9.23 22.58
C VAL A 383 8.98 10.34 21.80
N MET A 384 8.45 10.63 20.61
CA MET A 384 8.99 11.64 19.71
C MET A 384 7.92 12.65 19.37
N GLU A 385 8.34 13.90 19.26
CA GLU A 385 7.51 15.02 18.83
C GLU A 385 8.11 15.62 17.54
N VAL A 386 7.25 16.14 16.67
CA VAL A 386 7.64 16.44 15.28
C VAL A 386 8.77 17.44 15.18
N ASN A 387 8.94 18.36 16.12
CA ASN A 387 9.98 19.39 16.09
C ASN A 387 11.31 18.89 16.66
N GLY A 388 11.69 17.65 16.33
CA GLY A 388 12.99 17.08 16.62
C GLY A 388 13.17 16.57 18.03
N ASN A 389 12.12 16.57 18.87
CA ASN A 389 12.26 16.14 20.27
C ASN A 389 12.16 14.62 20.40
N ILE A 390 13.09 14.04 21.14
CA ILE A 390 13.14 12.63 21.52
C ILE A 390 13.21 12.56 23.05
N PHE A 391 12.24 11.88 23.66
CA PHE A 391 12.14 11.69 25.10
C PHE A 391 12.34 10.23 25.48
N ILE A 392 13.09 10.03 26.57
CA ILE A 392 13.11 8.79 27.34
C ILE A 392 12.46 9.10 28.68
N LEU A 393 11.31 8.50 28.94
CA LEU A 393 10.50 8.77 30.11
C LEU A 393 10.35 7.52 30.97
N LYS A 394 10.23 7.69 32.28
CA LYS A 394 9.90 6.65 33.25
C LYS A 394 8.52 6.94 33.86
N PRO A 395 7.45 6.34 33.32
CA PRO A 395 6.10 6.58 33.80
C PRO A 395 5.73 5.70 35.01
N SER A 396 4.85 6.24 35.87
CA SER A 396 4.08 5.50 36.87
C SER A 396 2.60 5.92 36.82
N LYS A 397 1.75 5.44 37.74
CA LYS A 397 0.37 5.93 37.84
C LYS A 397 0.28 7.33 38.45
N GLU A 398 1.31 7.76 39.18
CA GLU A 398 1.34 9.01 39.91
C GLU A 398 1.98 10.13 39.09
N LYS A 399 3.04 9.84 38.35
CA LYS A 399 3.79 10.84 37.57
C LYS A 399 4.50 10.22 36.36
N CYS A 400 5.04 11.07 35.49
CA CYS A 400 5.97 10.70 34.43
C CYS A 400 7.29 11.44 34.66
N GLU A 401 8.37 10.70 34.94
CA GLU A 401 9.70 11.26 35.11
C GLU A 401 10.42 11.32 33.76
N GLU A 402 11.05 12.45 33.44
CA GLU A 402 11.88 12.58 32.26
C GLU A 402 13.32 12.15 32.59
N LEU A 403 13.79 11.10 31.94
CA LEU A 403 15.17 10.61 32.11
C LEU A 403 16.12 11.31 31.15
N SER A 404 15.66 11.56 29.93
CA SER A 404 16.45 12.19 28.87
C SER A 404 15.55 12.90 27.87
N HIS A 405 16.01 14.06 27.41
CA HIS A 405 15.39 14.84 26.33
C HIS A 405 16.49 15.37 25.40
N VAL A 406 16.36 15.05 24.11
CA VAL A 406 17.24 15.55 23.05
C VAL A 406 16.37 16.21 21.98
N GLN A 407 16.72 17.43 21.57
CA GLN A 407 16.09 18.12 20.43
C GLN A 407 17.05 18.22 19.25
N LEU A 408 16.62 17.73 18.09
CA LEU A 408 17.44 17.65 16.88
C LEU A 408 17.19 18.82 15.93
N LEU A 409 18.28 19.46 15.50
CA LEU A 409 18.27 20.50 14.47
C LEU A 409 18.46 19.89 13.08
N ALA A 410 17.79 20.46 12.08
CA ALA A 410 17.90 20.06 10.69
C ALA A 410 19.36 20.18 10.19
N ARG A 411 19.77 19.27 9.31
CA ARG A 411 21.09 19.28 8.67
C ARG A 411 21.11 20.06 7.37
N VAL A 412 20.06 19.87 6.57
CA VAL A 412 20.01 20.35 5.19
C VAL A 412 19.32 21.72 5.10
N ASP A 413 18.38 21.97 6.01
CA ASP A 413 17.58 23.21 6.06
C ASP A 413 17.72 23.94 7.39
N LYS A 414 17.22 25.17 7.47
CA LYS A 414 17.03 25.87 8.75
C LYS A 414 15.85 25.25 9.50
N GLY A 415 15.99 25.08 10.82
CA GLY A 415 14.90 24.64 11.70
C GLY A 415 15.16 23.29 12.35
N MET A 416 14.09 22.57 12.63
CA MET A 416 14.12 21.29 13.36
C MET A 416 14.20 20.11 12.39
N ASP A 417 14.91 19.07 12.81
CA ASP A 417 14.98 17.80 12.08
C ASP A 417 13.71 17.01 12.39
N GLU A 418 12.73 17.04 11.49
CA GLU A 418 11.39 16.58 11.79
C GLU A 418 11.32 15.07 12.08
N ILE A 419 10.55 14.65 13.09
CA ILE A 419 10.39 13.23 13.45
C ILE A 419 8.91 12.82 13.40
N TYR A 420 8.58 11.92 12.47
CA TYR A 420 7.24 11.33 12.34
C TYR A 420 7.21 9.85 12.73
N ALA A 421 8.36 9.19 12.62
CA ALA A 421 8.54 7.78 12.87
C ALA A 421 8.36 7.44 14.36
N SER A 422 7.95 6.18 14.62
CA SER A 422 8.13 5.54 15.94
C SER A 422 9.54 4.90 15.98
N PRO A 423 10.19 4.75 17.15
CA PRO A 423 11.48 4.09 17.20
C PRO A 423 11.30 2.59 16.96
N ALA A 424 12.35 1.94 16.47
CA ALA A 424 12.48 0.50 16.57
C ALA A 424 13.41 0.15 17.73
N ILE A 425 13.09 -0.89 18.48
CA ILE A 425 13.91 -1.34 19.63
C ILE A 425 14.13 -2.84 19.52
N ALA A 426 15.38 -3.22 19.25
CA ALA A 426 15.76 -4.60 18.97
C ALA A 426 17.24 -4.82 19.26
N ASN A 427 17.59 -5.99 19.81
CA ASN A 427 18.96 -6.44 20.07
C ASN A 427 19.78 -5.42 20.90
N GLY A 428 19.22 -4.92 22.00
CA GLY A 428 19.86 -3.95 22.90
C GLY A 428 20.04 -2.55 22.31
N ARG A 429 19.40 -2.25 21.18
CA ARG A 429 19.58 -1.01 20.41
C ARG A 429 18.26 -0.32 20.14
N ILE A 430 18.33 1.00 20.02
CA ILE A 430 17.18 1.86 19.71
C ILE A 430 17.52 2.65 18.45
N TYR A 431 16.61 2.62 17.48
CA TYR A 431 16.76 3.27 16.19
C TYR A 431 15.75 4.40 16.04
N PHE A 432 16.24 5.62 15.81
CA PHE A 432 15.43 6.78 15.49
C PHE A 432 15.61 7.17 14.03
N VAL A 433 14.50 7.50 13.36
CA VAL A 433 14.52 8.03 11.99
C VAL A 433 13.91 9.41 12.02
N THR A 434 14.72 10.41 11.64
CA THR A 434 14.29 11.78 11.41
C THR A 434 14.20 12.04 9.91
N ARG A 435 13.76 13.23 9.51
CA ARG A 435 13.76 13.66 8.11
C ARG A 435 15.14 13.57 7.47
N ASP A 436 16.19 13.96 8.21
CA ASP A 436 17.53 14.14 7.66
C ASP A 436 18.50 13.00 8.00
N ARG A 437 18.21 12.13 8.98
CA ARG A 437 19.14 11.08 9.41
C ARG A 437 18.48 9.88 10.10
N THR A 438 19.24 8.79 10.19
CA THR A 438 18.95 7.64 11.05
C THR A 438 20.00 7.56 12.15
N ILE A 439 19.60 7.33 13.40
CA ILE A 439 20.45 7.28 14.58
C ILE A 439 20.24 5.94 15.28
N CYS A 440 21.33 5.27 15.65
CA CYS A 440 21.30 4.10 16.52
C CYS A 440 21.97 4.45 17.86
N ILE A 441 21.26 4.20 18.96
CA ILE A 441 21.79 4.33 20.31
C ILE A 441 21.77 2.99 21.05
N GLY A 442 22.67 2.86 22.03
CA GLY A 442 22.81 1.69 22.90
C GLY A 442 24.11 1.73 23.68
N ASP A 443 24.34 0.73 24.53
CA ASP A 443 25.56 0.58 25.32
C ASP A 443 26.29 -0.69 24.88
N GLU A 444 27.42 -0.55 24.16
CA GLU A 444 28.20 -1.71 23.68
C GLU A 444 28.84 -2.53 24.80
N SER A 445 28.93 -1.97 26.02
CA SER A 445 29.44 -2.71 27.18
C SER A 445 28.40 -3.68 27.74
N GLN A 446 27.11 -3.46 27.45
CA GLN A 446 26.02 -4.32 27.88
C GLN A 446 25.76 -5.42 26.85
N LYS A 447 25.53 -6.63 27.35
CA LYS A 447 25.04 -7.72 26.50
C LYS A 447 23.54 -7.54 26.26
N PRO A 448 23.08 -7.53 24.99
CA PRO A 448 21.66 -7.52 24.69
C PRO A 448 20.93 -8.68 25.36
N THR A 449 19.81 -8.39 25.99
CA THR A 449 18.92 -9.38 26.59
C THR A 449 17.47 -8.97 26.34
N SER A 450 16.63 -9.95 25.99
CA SER A 450 15.21 -9.74 25.78
C SER A 450 14.41 -10.79 26.53
N ASN A 451 13.32 -10.36 27.16
CA ASN A 451 12.33 -11.29 27.67
C ASN A 451 11.62 -12.01 26.51
N PRO A 452 11.07 -13.22 26.73
CA PRO A 452 10.27 -13.90 25.71
C PRO A 452 9.04 -13.08 25.31
N ILE A 453 8.71 -13.12 24.02
CA ILE A 453 7.44 -12.59 23.50
C ILE A 453 6.32 -13.52 23.98
N PRO A 454 5.25 -13.00 24.63
CA PRO A 454 4.11 -13.82 25.01
C PRO A 454 3.44 -14.42 23.77
N PRO A 455 3.01 -15.69 23.82
CA PRO A 455 2.21 -16.25 22.75
C PRO A 455 0.88 -15.50 22.64
N LEU A 456 0.31 -15.46 21.44
CA LEU A 456 -1.07 -15.04 21.26
C LEU A 456 -2.00 -15.93 22.08
N ALA A 457 -3.15 -15.38 22.51
CA ALA A 457 -4.18 -16.15 23.19
C ALA A 457 -4.65 -17.34 22.32
N GLU A 458 -5.06 -18.42 22.96
CA GLU A 458 -5.47 -19.63 22.25
C GLU A 458 -6.73 -19.39 21.41
N GLU A 459 -6.69 -19.86 20.18
CA GLU A 459 -7.85 -19.88 19.29
C GLU A 459 -8.77 -21.07 19.62
N LYS A 460 -10.08 -20.88 19.47
CA LYS A 460 -11.07 -21.96 19.54
C LYS A 460 -10.66 -23.11 18.60
N PRO A 461 -10.74 -24.38 19.04
CA PRO A 461 -10.34 -25.54 18.23
C PRO A 461 -11.04 -25.56 16.86
N VAL A 462 -10.34 -26.12 15.87
CA VAL A 462 -10.88 -26.31 14.52
C VAL A 462 -12.12 -27.19 14.58
N GLN A 463 -13.17 -26.82 13.84
CA GLN A 463 -14.37 -27.63 13.65
C GLN A 463 -14.41 -28.22 12.24
N ASP A 464 -14.89 -29.45 12.09
CA ASP A 464 -14.94 -30.13 10.78
C ASP A 464 -15.98 -29.55 9.80
N LYS A 465 -16.95 -28.78 10.32
CA LYS A 465 -18.02 -28.20 9.51
C LYS A 465 -17.50 -27.01 8.70
N ILE A 466 -17.49 -27.17 7.39
CA ILE A 466 -17.21 -26.08 6.44
C ILE A 466 -18.31 -25.02 6.55
N ALA A 467 -17.94 -23.80 6.93
CA ALA A 467 -18.82 -22.64 6.96
C ALA A 467 -18.57 -21.72 5.76
N SER A 468 -17.31 -21.59 5.34
CA SER A 468 -16.93 -20.80 4.17
C SER A 468 -15.80 -21.48 3.39
N ILE A 469 -15.67 -21.10 2.12
CA ILE A 469 -14.56 -21.51 1.26
C ILE A 469 -13.97 -20.28 0.57
N GLN A 470 -12.69 -20.36 0.23
CA GLN A 470 -12.01 -19.42 -0.65
C GLN A 470 -11.48 -20.15 -1.87
N LEU A 471 -11.48 -19.48 -3.01
CA LEU A 471 -10.85 -19.95 -4.24
C LEU A 471 -9.60 -19.10 -4.47
N ALA A 472 -8.42 -19.72 -4.34
CA ALA A 472 -7.14 -19.04 -4.44
C ALA A 472 -6.38 -19.51 -5.69
N PRO A 473 -5.76 -18.61 -6.47
CA PRO A 473 -5.71 -17.16 -6.28
C PRO A 473 -7.06 -16.46 -6.58
N TYR A 474 -7.39 -15.42 -5.83
CA TYR A 474 -8.68 -14.72 -5.91
C TYR A 474 -8.83 -13.86 -7.18
N GLU A 475 -7.78 -13.20 -7.64
CA GLU A 475 -7.79 -12.46 -8.91
C GLU A 475 -6.43 -12.50 -9.58
N MET A 476 -6.42 -12.70 -10.90
CA MET A 476 -5.22 -12.66 -11.72
C MET A 476 -5.41 -11.92 -13.05
N ALA A 477 -4.31 -11.31 -13.51
CA ALA A 477 -4.13 -10.85 -14.89
C ALA A 477 -3.16 -11.80 -15.60
N VAL A 478 -3.60 -12.41 -16.70
CA VAL A 478 -2.92 -13.53 -17.37
C VAL A 478 -3.06 -13.41 -18.89
N SER A 479 -2.26 -14.16 -19.65
CA SER A 479 -2.38 -14.21 -21.10
C SER A 479 -3.36 -15.30 -21.52
N GLN A 480 -3.84 -15.18 -22.75
CA GLN A 480 -4.64 -16.23 -23.38
C GLN A 480 -3.84 -17.55 -23.48
N GLY A 481 -4.49 -18.69 -23.26
CA GLY A 481 -3.85 -20.02 -23.20
C GLY A 481 -3.08 -20.36 -21.92
N ASP A 482 -2.95 -19.43 -20.97
CA ASP A 482 -2.31 -19.72 -19.68
C ASP A 482 -3.09 -20.78 -18.88
N LYS A 483 -2.35 -21.57 -18.11
CA LYS A 483 -2.90 -22.50 -17.13
C LYS A 483 -2.79 -21.90 -15.73
N ILE A 484 -3.88 -21.93 -14.98
CA ILE A 484 -3.95 -21.46 -13.60
C ILE A 484 -4.41 -22.61 -12.71
N ASP A 485 -3.57 -22.96 -11.74
CA ASP A 485 -3.91 -23.92 -10.70
C ASP A 485 -4.63 -23.20 -9.56
N TYR A 486 -5.81 -23.71 -9.20
CA TYR A 486 -6.61 -23.20 -8.10
C TYR A 486 -6.59 -24.13 -6.90
N GLN A 487 -6.67 -23.54 -5.71
CA GLN A 487 -6.90 -24.23 -4.44
C GLN A 487 -8.24 -23.79 -3.86
N ILE A 488 -8.95 -24.74 -3.24
CA ILE A 488 -10.18 -24.45 -2.49
C ILE A 488 -9.84 -24.60 -1.01
N LEU A 489 -9.73 -23.46 -0.33
CA LEU A 489 -9.38 -23.41 1.09
C LEU A 489 -10.68 -23.42 1.89
N ALA A 490 -10.89 -24.43 2.73
CA ALA A 490 -12.10 -24.56 3.54
C ALA A 490 -11.88 -24.09 4.97
N TYR A 491 -12.84 -23.32 5.49
CA TYR A 491 -12.79 -22.74 6.82
C TYR A 491 -14.05 -23.02 7.63
N ASP A 492 -13.88 -23.16 8.94
CA ASP A 492 -14.99 -23.28 9.88
C ASP A 492 -15.64 -21.92 10.20
N ALA A 493 -16.67 -21.92 11.06
CA ALA A 493 -17.42 -20.71 11.43
C ALA A 493 -16.61 -19.69 12.24
N ASN A 494 -15.44 -20.06 12.76
CA ASN A 494 -14.50 -19.17 13.43
C ASN A 494 -13.36 -18.75 12.48
N GLY A 495 -13.42 -19.14 11.20
CA GLY A 495 -12.38 -18.94 10.21
C GLY A 495 -11.08 -19.69 10.50
N ARG A 496 -11.16 -20.82 11.22
CA ARG A 496 -10.04 -21.77 11.29
C ARG A 496 -9.93 -22.51 9.97
N PHE A 497 -8.72 -22.63 9.45
CA PHE A 497 -8.47 -23.48 8.29
C PHE A 497 -8.72 -24.95 8.66
N ILE A 498 -9.55 -25.62 7.87
CA ILE A 498 -9.87 -27.05 8.04
C ILE A 498 -8.89 -27.86 7.20
N LYS A 499 -8.94 -27.65 5.87
CA LYS A 499 -8.13 -28.33 4.86
C LYS A 499 -8.34 -27.72 3.48
N GLU A 500 -7.48 -28.08 2.54
CA GLU A 500 -7.79 -27.96 1.11
C GLU A 500 -8.82 -29.02 0.72
N VAL A 501 -9.78 -28.65 -0.12
CA VAL A 501 -10.83 -29.54 -0.63
C VAL A 501 -10.83 -29.55 -2.16
N GLU A 502 -11.39 -30.62 -2.73
CA GLU A 502 -11.66 -30.67 -4.16
C GLU A 502 -13.05 -30.12 -4.48
N GLY A 503 -13.22 -29.67 -5.73
CA GLY A 503 -14.48 -29.17 -6.21
C GLY A 503 -14.48 -29.02 -7.73
N LYS A 504 -15.67 -28.92 -8.31
CA LYS A 504 -15.82 -28.68 -9.74
C LYS A 504 -15.73 -27.18 -10.00
N LEU A 505 -14.63 -26.74 -10.64
CA LEU A 505 -14.51 -25.37 -11.12
C LEU A 505 -15.48 -25.14 -12.29
N ILE A 506 -16.18 -24.01 -12.25
CA ILE A 506 -17.19 -23.64 -13.24
C ILE A 506 -16.81 -22.26 -13.80
N PRO A 507 -16.39 -22.18 -15.07
CA PRO A 507 -16.20 -20.90 -15.73
C PRO A 507 -17.53 -20.15 -15.83
N GLY A 508 -17.53 -18.91 -15.35
CA GLY A 508 -18.68 -18.03 -15.31
C GLY A 508 -18.67 -17.00 -16.46
N PRO A 509 -19.52 -15.96 -16.35
CA PRO A 509 -19.64 -14.92 -17.37
C PRO A 509 -18.30 -14.31 -17.78
N GLY A 510 -18.03 -14.25 -19.08
CA GLY A 510 -16.78 -13.74 -19.67
C GLY A 510 -15.63 -14.75 -19.72
N MET A 511 -15.78 -15.94 -19.13
CA MET A 511 -14.80 -17.03 -19.15
C MET A 511 -15.40 -18.36 -19.64
N GLU A 512 -16.55 -18.34 -20.31
CA GLU A 512 -17.29 -19.53 -20.74
C GLU A 512 -16.47 -20.45 -21.67
N GLN A 513 -15.49 -19.88 -22.38
CA GLN A 513 -14.60 -20.61 -23.29
C GLN A 513 -13.36 -21.21 -22.58
N ALA A 514 -13.17 -20.93 -21.30
CA ALA A 514 -12.06 -21.50 -20.53
C ALA A 514 -12.26 -23.01 -20.34
N LYS A 515 -11.16 -23.76 -20.41
CA LYS A 515 -11.18 -25.21 -20.23
C LYS A 515 -10.77 -25.55 -18.81
N VAL A 516 -11.48 -26.50 -18.19
CA VAL A 516 -11.20 -26.96 -16.83
C VAL A 516 -10.71 -28.41 -16.90
N ASP A 517 -9.56 -28.67 -16.28
CA ASP A 517 -8.99 -30.00 -16.05
C ASP A 517 -8.65 -30.15 -14.56
N GLY A 518 -9.52 -30.85 -13.82
CA GLY A 518 -9.47 -30.89 -12.36
C GLY A 518 -9.51 -29.48 -11.74
N MET A 519 -8.44 -29.13 -11.03
CA MET A 519 -8.25 -27.83 -10.38
C MET A 519 -7.50 -26.82 -11.27
N THR A 520 -7.20 -27.18 -12.51
CA THR A 520 -6.51 -26.31 -13.47
C THR A 520 -7.51 -25.67 -14.42
N VAL A 521 -7.44 -24.35 -14.59
CA VAL A 521 -8.17 -23.61 -15.62
C VAL A 521 -7.19 -23.18 -16.71
N THR A 522 -7.44 -23.58 -17.95
CA THR A 522 -6.76 -23.03 -19.13
C THR A 522 -7.60 -21.89 -19.69
N THR A 523 -7.02 -20.69 -19.79
CA THR A 523 -7.72 -19.52 -20.32
C THR A 523 -8.04 -19.70 -21.81
N PRO A 524 -9.06 -18.98 -22.34
CA PRO A 524 -9.40 -19.06 -23.75
C PRO A 524 -8.19 -18.77 -24.65
N THR A 525 -8.13 -19.35 -25.86
CA THR A 525 -6.99 -19.22 -26.79
C THR A 525 -7.28 -18.33 -28.01
N ASP A 526 -8.55 -18.06 -28.30
CA ASP A 526 -8.98 -17.40 -29.53
C ASP A 526 -9.67 -16.05 -29.24
N LEU A 527 -9.11 -15.28 -28.31
CA LEU A 527 -9.65 -13.97 -27.94
C LEU A 527 -9.25 -12.91 -28.96
N LYS A 528 -10.24 -12.19 -29.50
CA LYS A 528 -10.01 -11.05 -30.40
C LYS A 528 -9.65 -9.76 -29.65
N SER A 529 -10.04 -9.65 -28.39
CA SER A 529 -9.81 -8.51 -27.50
C SER A 529 -9.64 -9.00 -26.06
N PRO A 530 -9.02 -8.22 -25.17
CA PRO A 530 -8.95 -8.54 -23.75
C PRO A 530 -10.32 -8.85 -23.15
N ALA A 531 -10.40 -9.90 -22.35
CA ALA A 531 -11.62 -10.38 -21.74
C ALA A 531 -11.47 -10.51 -20.23
N ALA A 532 -12.56 -10.33 -19.50
CA ALA A 532 -12.58 -10.54 -18.07
C ALA A 532 -13.82 -11.31 -17.65
N GLY A 533 -13.69 -12.16 -16.64
CA GLY A 533 -14.79 -12.95 -16.12
C GLY A 533 -14.43 -13.68 -14.84
N THR A 534 -15.24 -14.68 -14.49
CA THR A 534 -15.14 -15.35 -13.20
C THR A 534 -14.97 -16.86 -13.32
N ILE A 535 -14.33 -17.46 -12.32
CA ILE A 535 -14.33 -18.91 -12.08
C ILE A 535 -14.98 -19.11 -10.72
N SER A 536 -15.97 -20.00 -10.65
CA SER A 536 -16.72 -20.27 -9.44
C SER A 536 -16.61 -21.72 -9.01
N VAL A 537 -16.87 -21.97 -7.73
CA VAL A 537 -16.93 -23.32 -7.17
C VAL A 537 -17.97 -23.38 -6.05
N LYS A 538 -18.60 -24.55 -5.90
CA LYS A 538 -19.52 -24.86 -4.81
C LYS A 538 -19.09 -26.15 -4.13
N VAL A 539 -18.96 -26.13 -2.81
CA VAL A 539 -18.67 -27.31 -1.97
C VAL A 539 -19.69 -27.36 -0.85
N GLY A 540 -20.59 -28.34 -0.90
CA GLY A 540 -21.77 -28.36 -0.03
C GLY A 540 -22.65 -27.13 -0.28
N GLU A 541 -22.90 -26.33 0.76
CA GLU A 541 -23.65 -25.07 0.66
C GLU A 541 -22.74 -23.85 0.40
N ALA A 542 -21.44 -23.98 0.65
CA ALA A 542 -20.49 -22.88 0.53
C ALA A 542 -20.12 -22.64 -0.94
N THR A 543 -19.98 -21.37 -1.32
CA THR A 543 -19.58 -20.96 -2.68
C THR A 543 -18.41 -19.98 -2.61
N ALA A 544 -17.52 -20.09 -3.59
CA ALA A 544 -16.44 -19.12 -3.79
C ALA A 544 -16.34 -18.77 -5.27
N GLU A 545 -15.74 -17.62 -5.54
CA GLU A 545 -15.48 -17.15 -6.89
C GLU A 545 -14.17 -16.38 -6.94
N ALA A 546 -13.40 -16.65 -7.98
CA ALA A 546 -12.19 -15.94 -8.37
C ALA A 546 -12.41 -15.20 -9.71
N ARG A 547 -11.54 -14.23 -10.00
CA ARG A 547 -11.61 -13.38 -11.18
C ARG A 547 -10.40 -13.54 -12.08
N LEU A 548 -10.63 -13.49 -13.38
CA LEU A 548 -9.58 -13.51 -14.40
C LEU A 548 -9.72 -12.30 -15.32
N ARG A 549 -8.59 -11.66 -15.62
CA ARG A 549 -8.42 -10.75 -16.76
C ARG A 549 -7.44 -11.43 -17.72
N VAL A 550 -7.91 -11.76 -18.92
CA VAL A 550 -7.17 -12.52 -19.92
C VAL A 550 -6.83 -11.60 -21.10
N PHE A 551 -5.55 -11.55 -21.44
CA PHE A 551 -5.00 -10.67 -22.46
C PHE A 551 -4.48 -11.47 -23.67
N PRO A 552 -5.07 -11.32 -24.87
CA PRO A 552 -4.50 -11.88 -26.10
C PRO A 552 -3.23 -11.11 -26.52
N PRO A 553 -2.41 -11.66 -27.44
CA PRO A 553 -1.34 -10.91 -28.08
C PRO A 553 -1.85 -9.59 -28.69
N LEU A 554 -0.96 -8.62 -28.81
CA LEU A 554 -1.25 -7.35 -29.49
C LEU A 554 -1.44 -7.59 -31.01
N PRO A 555 -2.25 -6.77 -31.70
CA PRO A 555 -2.86 -5.52 -31.23
C PRO A 555 -4.23 -5.68 -30.56
N TRP A 556 -4.54 -4.76 -29.64
CA TRP A 556 -5.90 -4.56 -29.11
C TRP A 556 -6.50 -3.31 -29.74
N LYS A 557 -7.76 -3.39 -30.15
CA LYS A 557 -8.52 -2.26 -30.69
C LYS A 557 -9.85 -2.12 -29.95
N PHE A 558 -10.15 -0.89 -29.53
CA PHE A 558 -11.40 -0.53 -28.87
C PHE A 558 -12.05 0.64 -29.61
N ASP A 559 -13.20 0.37 -30.24
CA ASP A 559 -14.05 1.35 -30.94
C ASP A 559 -15.35 1.65 -30.18
N PHE A 560 -15.61 0.94 -29.08
CA PHE A 560 -16.72 1.17 -28.13
C PHE A 560 -18.15 1.01 -28.70
N GLU A 561 -18.27 0.69 -29.97
CA GLU A 561 -19.54 0.44 -30.65
C GLU A 561 -20.33 -0.67 -29.94
N GLY A 562 -21.62 -0.41 -29.71
CA GLY A 562 -22.51 -1.32 -29.00
C GLY A 562 -22.47 -1.24 -27.48
N LEU A 563 -21.52 -0.53 -26.86
CA LEU A 563 -21.53 -0.26 -25.42
C LEU A 563 -22.68 0.72 -25.07
N LYS A 564 -23.39 0.45 -23.96
CA LYS A 564 -24.54 1.24 -23.51
C LYS A 564 -24.46 1.60 -22.03
N GLY A 565 -25.12 2.71 -21.67
CA GLY A 565 -25.30 3.12 -20.28
C GLY A 565 -23.97 3.40 -19.57
N LYS A 566 -23.60 2.54 -18.61
CA LYS A 566 -22.36 2.66 -17.81
C LYS A 566 -21.31 1.60 -18.17
N GLN A 567 -21.52 0.87 -19.28
CA GLN A 567 -20.59 -0.16 -19.72
C GLN A 567 -19.26 0.47 -20.11
N VAL A 568 -18.19 -0.19 -19.71
CA VAL A 568 -16.82 0.03 -20.16
C VAL A 568 -16.26 -1.35 -20.48
N PRO A 569 -15.14 -1.46 -21.22
CA PRO A 569 -14.50 -2.76 -21.38
C PRO A 569 -14.31 -3.42 -20.01
N GLY A 570 -14.60 -4.74 -19.92
CA GLY A 570 -14.06 -5.58 -18.84
C GLY A 570 -12.53 -5.41 -18.82
N THR A 571 -11.72 -5.90 -17.90
CA THR A 571 -10.25 -5.63 -17.87
C THR A 571 -9.83 -4.18 -17.58
N TRP A 572 -10.58 -3.14 -18.00
CA TRP A 572 -10.21 -1.74 -17.78
C TRP A 572 -10.37 -1.34 -16.32
N VAL A 573 -9.24 -1.20 -15.62
CA VAL A 573 -9.21 -0.81 -14.21
C VAL A 573 -9.46 0.69 -14.12
N ASN A 574 -10.29 1.10 -13.15
CA ASN A 574 -10.62 2.51 -12.86
C ASN A 574 -11.47 3.23 -13.93
N ALA A 575 -12.02 2.52 -14.91
CA ALA A 575 -12.86 3.10 -15.97
C ALA A 575 -14.31 3.34 -15.54
N PHE A 576 -14.89 2.40 -14.77
CA PHE A 576 -16.30 2.42 -14.40
C PHE A 576 -16.70 3.74 -13.71
N LEU A 577 -17.79 4.35 -14.16
CA LEU A 577 -18.31 5.68 -13.78
C LEU A 577 -17.43 6.89 -14.14
N LYS A 578 -16.16 6.70 -14.50
CA LYS A 578 -15.29 7.78 -15.00
C LYS A 578 -15.49 8.00 -16.48
N LEU A 579 -15.64 6.89 -17.21
CA LEU A 579 -15.93 6.86 -18.64
C LEU A 579 -17.31 6.24 -18.87
N GLN A 580 -18.04 6.81 -19.82
CA GLN A 580 -19.37 6.32 -20.22
C GLN A 580 -19.51 6.41 -21.75
N PRO A 581 -20.09 5.39 -22.39
CA PRO A 581 -20.36 5.43 -23.82
C PRO A 581 -21.33 6.57 -24.13
N ASN A 582 -20.98 7.38 -25.13
CA ASN A 582 -21.75 8.52 -25.57
C ASN A 582 -21.63 8.70 -27.08
N GLU A 583 -22.77 8.95 -27.73
CA GLU A 583 -22.81 9.30 -29.15
C GLU A 583 -22.24 10.71 -29.37
N VAL A 584 -21.26 10.80 -30.26
CA VAL A 584 -20.66 12.06 -30.72
C VAL A 584 -20.22 11.90 -32.18
N ASP A 585 -20.60 12.84 -33.03
CA ASP A 585 -20.30 12.86 -34.47
C ASP A 585 -20.61 11.55 -35.23
N GLY A 586 -21.63 10.81 -34.80
CA GLY A 586 -22.07 9.57 -35.43
C GLY A 586 -21.25 8.32 -35.06
N THR A 587 -20.49 8.39 -33.97
CA THR A 587 -19.74 7.25 -33.38
C THR A 587 -20.02 7.13 -31.89
N THR A 588 -19.96 5.92 -31.33
CA THR A 588 -19.95 5.73 -29.89
C THR A 588 -18.52 5.97 -29.35
N ALA A 589 -18.33 6.99 -28.52
CA ALA A 589 -17.04 7.26 -27.86
C ALA A 589 -17.17 7.17 -26.33
N LEU A 590 -16.06 6.88 -25.64
CA LEU A 590 -16.03 6.93 -24.18
C LEU A 590 -15.83 8.36 -23.69
N LYS A 591 -16.87 8.91 -23.09
CA LYS A 591 -16.91 10.27 -22.54
C LYS A 591 -16.52 10.31 -21.06
N ALA A 592 -15.70 11.27 -20.68
CA ALA A 592 -15.56 11.73 -19.29
C ALA A 592 -16.09 13.16 -19.15
N SER A 593 -16.93 13.39 -18.13
CA SER A 593 -17.51 14.71 -17.84
C SER A 593 -16.98 15.29 -16.52
N PRO A 594 -17.03 16.61 -16.31
CA PRO A 594 -16.81 17.22 -14.99
C PRO A 594 -17.76 16.64 -13.95
N GLY A 595 -17.28 16.42 -12.73
CA GLY A 595 -18.09 15.83 -11.66
C GLY A 595 -17.61 16.18 -10.27
N LYS A 596 -18.32 15.69 -9.26
CA LYS A 596 -17.90 15.79 -7.85
C LYS A 596 -16.62 14.98 -7.63
N GLY A 597 -15.76 15.47 -6.75
CA GLY A 597 -14.47 14.86 -6.44
C GLY A 597 -13.35 15.36 -7.35
N ARG A 598 -12.26 14.58 -7.43
CA ARG A 598 -11.07 15.01 -8.17
C ARG A 598 -11.30 14.99 -9.69
N PRO A 599 -10.77 16.00 -10.41
CA PRO A 599 -10.84 16.05 -11.86
C PRO A 599 -9.85 15.10 -12.54
N SER A 600 -8.75 14.72 -11.87
CA SER A 600 -7.75 13.80 -12.39
C SER A 600 -8.17 12.33 -12.27
N ALA A 601 -7.84 11.53 -13.29
CA ALA A 601 -7.93 10.07 -13.25
C ALA A 601 -7.01 9.42 -14.28
N SER A 602 -6.55 8.22 -13.97
CA SER A 602 -5.92 7.30 -14.93
C SER A 602 -6.75 6.04 -15.07
N VAL A 603 -6.83 5.49 -16.27
CA VAL A 603 -7.51 4.22 -16.58
C VAL A 603 -6.48 3.27 -17.16
N TRP A 604 -6.46 2.02 -16.73
CA TRP A 604 -5.47 1.02 -17.13
C TRP A 604 -6.11 -0.05 -17.99
N LEU A 605 -5.55 -0.29 -19.18
CA LEU A 605 -6.12 -1.16 -20.20
C LEU A 605 -5.54 -2.57 -20.16
N GLY A 606 -4.35 -2.74 -19.56
CA GLY A 606 -3.59 -3.98 -19.52
C GLY A 606 -3.05 -4.33 -18.12
N PRO A 607 -2.29 -5.43 -18.00
CA PRO A 607 -1.51 -5.71 -16.79
C PRO A 607 -0.42 -4.67 -16.57
N SER A 608 0.08 -4.56 -15.34
CA SER A 608 1.22 -3.67 -15.01
C SER A 608 2.56 -4.11 -15.62
N ASP A 609 2.70 -5.40 -15.96
CA ASP A 609 3.84 -5.96 -16.67
C ASP A 609 3.42 -6.43 -18.07
N MET A 610 3.82 -5.67 -19.08
CA MET A 610 3.54 -5.95 -20.49
C MET A 610 4.63 -6.80 -21.16
N SER A 611 5.72 -7.16 -20.46
CA SER A 611 6.90 -7.79 -21.08
C SER A 611 6.61 -9.09 -21.82
N ARG A 612 5.65 -9.90 -21.35
CA ARG A 612 5.25 -11.13 -22.07
C ARG A 612 4.35 -10.87 -23.28
N LEU A 613 3.54 -9.81 -23.23
CA LEU A 613 2.60 -9.46 -24.30
C LEU A 613 3.26 -8.62 -25.40
N ALA A 614 4.32 -7.91 -25.05
CA ALA A 614 5.01 -6.95 -25.90
C ALA A 614 6.51 -6.89 -25.52
N PRO A 615 7.28 -7.97 -25.78
CA PRO A 615 8.69 -8.06 -25.40
C PRO A 615 9.56 -6.97 -26.01
N ASN A 616 9.17 -6.42 -27.17
CA ASN A 616 9.88 -5.35 -27.86
C ASN A 616 9.40 -3.94 -27.46
N GLY A 617 8.48 -3.83 -26.49
CA GLY A 617 7.79 -2.59 -26.16
C GLY A 617 6.43 -2.48 -26.87
N TYR A 618 5.66 -1.48 -26.47
CA TYR A 618 4.32 -1.26 -27.01
C TYR A 618 4.03 0.24 -27.18
N THR A 619 3.16 0.52 -28.14
CA THR A 619 2.68 1.85 -28.49
C THR A 619 1.20 1.96 -28.18
N VAL A 620 0.77 3.11 -27.64
CA VAL A 620 -0.66 3.45 -27.45
C VAL A 620 -1.03 4.59 -28.38
N GLN A 621 -2.10 4.38 -29.15
CA GLN A 621 -2.75 5.40 -29.98
C GLN A 621 -4.21 5.56 -29.57
N ALA A 622 -4.73 6.78 -29.61
CA ALA A 622 -6.15 7.03 -29.41
C ALA A 622 -6.61 8.25 -30.23
N ASP A 623 -7.86 8.23 -30.65
CA ASP A 623 -8.57 9.44 -31.06
C ASP A 623 -9.12 10.14 -29.81
N ILE A 624 -8.89 11.45 -29.72
CA ILE A 624 -9.30 12.30 -28.62
C ILE A 624 -10.12 13.48 -29.13
N PHE A 625 -11.10 13.89 -28.33
CA PHE A 625 -11.89 15.09 -28.56
C PHE A 625 -12.12 15.82 -27.25
N MET A 626 -11.97 17.15 -27.29
CA MET A 626 -12.23 18.02 -26.14
C MET A 626 -13.32 19.01 -26.53
N LYS A 627 -14.43 18.97 -25.79
CA LYS A 627 -15.54 19.90 -25.96
C LYS A 627 -15.25 21.18 -25.18
N GLU A 628 -15.36 22.34 -25.82
CA GLU A 628 -15.29 23.59 -25.06
C GLU A 628 -16.57 23.79 -24.25
N GLN A 629 -16.41 24.02 -22.95
CA GLN A 629 -17.54 24.31 -22.06
C GLN A 629 -17.21 25.47 -21.14
N LYS A 630 -18.00 26.54 -21.23
CA LYS A 630 -17.84 27.75 -20.42
C LYS A 630 -16.41 28.33 -20.47
N ARG A 631 -15.82 28.38 -21.67
CA ARG A 631 -14.43 28.83 -21.92
C ARG A 631 -13.36 27.97 -21.22
N LYS A 632 -13.68 26.70 -20.97
CA LYS A 632 -12.77 25.72 -20.40
C LYS A 632 -12.63 24.54 -21.36
N LEU A 633 -11.39 24.09 -21.49
CA LEU A 633 -10.99 22.80 -22.03
C LEU A 633 -10.40 21.95 -20.91
N ALA A 634 -10.54 20.65 -21.05
CA ALA A 634 -9.91 19.67 -20.17
C ALA A 634 -8.45 19.39 -20.56
N SER A 635 -7.82 18.46 -19.86
CA SER A 635 -6.62 17.78 -20.35
C SER A 635 -6.91 16.30 -20.54
N ILE A 636 -6.39 15.73 -21.63
CA ILE A 636 -6.63 14.35 -22.05
C ILE A 636 -5.33 13.76 -22.59
N GLY A 637 -5.12 12.47 -22.39
CA GLY A 637 -3.87 11.83 -22.78
C GLY A 637 -3.90 10.31 -22.83
N VAL A 638 -2.78 9.75 -23.26
CA VAL A 638 -2.50 8.30 -23.26
C VAL A 638 -1.22 8.02 -22.49
N THR A 639 -1.08 6.79 -22.01
CA THR A 639 0.05 6.35 -21.17
C THR A 639 0.75 5.13 -21.77
N VAL A 640 2.09 5.15 -21.74
CA VAL A 640 2.99 4.00 -22.01
C VAL A 640 4.09 3.99 -20.96
N ASN A 641 4.43 2.83 -20.39
CA ASN A 641 5.47 2.67 -19.38
C ASN A 641 5.42 3.73 -18.27
N ARG A 642 4.21 4.02 -17.74
CA ARG A 642 3.98 5.03 -16.69
C ARG A 642 4.36 6.46 -17.06
N TYR A 643 4.56 6.75 -18.34
CA TYR A 643 4.71 8.08 -18.91
C TYR A 643 3.41 8.50 -19.59
N ASP A 644 2.96 9.72 -19.32
CA ASP A 644 1.75 10.28 -19.92
C ASP A 644 2.10 11.28 -21.03
N LEU A 645 1.47 11.13 -22.21
CA LEU A 645 1.40 12.17 -23.23
C LEU A 645 0.06 12.89 -23.08
N ILE A 646 0.09 14.19 -22.79
CA ILE A 646 -1.09 14.96 -22.38
C ILE A 646 -1.26 16.20 -23.24
N VAL A 647 -2.42 16.33 -23.89
CA VAL A 647 -2.89 17.60 -24.45
C VAL A 647 -3.53 18.41 -23.33
N LYS A 648 -2.91 19.53 -22.95
CA LYS A 648 -3.36 20.43 -21.87
C LYS A 648 -4.13 21.62 -22.46
N GLY A 649 -5.42 21.43 -22.75
CA GLY A 649 -6.26 22.35 -23.52
C GLY A 649 -6.21 23.80 -23.03
N ASN A 650 -6.54 24.06 -21.76
CA ASN A 650 -6.56 25.43 -21.20
C ASN A 650 -5.21 26.15 -21.26
N SER A 651 -4.10 25.40 -21.18
CA SER A 651 -2.76 25.98 -21.18
C SER A 651 -2.11 26.01 -22.57
N SER A 652 -2.78 25.46 -23.60
CA SER A 652 -2.24 25.31 -24.95
C SER A 652 -0.85 24.65 -24.98
N LYS A 653 -0.74 23.50 -24.32
CA LYS A 653 0.50 22.72 -24.24
C LYS A 653 0.29 21.26 -24.60
N LEU A 654 1.35 20.66 -25.14
CA LEU A 654 1.55 19.22 -25.19
C LEU A 654 2.65 18.87 -24.19
N ALA A 655 2.41 17.86 -23.35
CA ALA A 655 3.34 17.48 -22.30
C ALA A 655 3.62 15.98 -22.30
N ILE A 656 4.88 15.62 -22.06
CA ILE A 656 5.27 14.30 -21.55
C ILE A 656 5.58 14.47 -20.06
N GLN A 657 5.02 13.64 -19.18
CA GLN A 657 5.34 13.66 -17.74
C GLN A 657 5.22 12.26 -17.10
N SER A 658 5.93 12.02 -15.99
CA SER A 658 5.79 10.77 -15.21
C SER A 658 5.18 10.97 -13.81
N TRP A 659 5.33 12.15 -13.20
CA TRP A 659 4.90 12.42 -11.82
C TRP A 659 4.13 13.75 -11.77
N ALA A 660 2.86 13.72 -11.37
CA ALA A 660 1.96 14.87 -11.59
C ALA A 660 2.29 16.11 -10.72
N PRO A 661 2.56 15.99 -9.39
CA PRO A 661 2.94 17.13 -8.56
C PRO A 661 4.34 17.68 -8.86
N HIS A 662 5.24 16.84 -9.39
CA HIS A 662 6.64 17.20 -9.54
C HIS A 662 7.15 16.92 -10.94
N LYS A 663 7.74 17.93 -11.55
CA LYS A 663 8.32 17.85 -12.90
C LYS A 663 9.68 17.14 -12.93
N ARG A 664 9.82 16.01 -12.20
CA ARG A 664 11.01 15.14 -12.15
C ARG A 664 11.47 14.83 -13.57
N MET A 665 10.63 14.09 -14.29
CA MET A 665 10.67 13.94 -15.73
C MET A 665 9.43 14.63 -16.32
N THR A 666 9.66 15.75 -17.03
CA THR A 666 8.61 16.44 -17.79
C THR A 666 9.22 17.22 -18.94
N LYS A 667 8.58 17.17 -20.11
CA LYS A 667 8.82 18.11 -21.21
C LYS A 667 7.50 18.70 -21.67
N GLU A 668 7.46 20.00 -21.86
CA GLU A 668 6.28 20.72 -22.36
C GLU A 668 6.67 21.55 -23.57
N ILE A 669 5.81 21.56 -24.60
CA ILE A 669 5.91 22.48 -25.73
C ILE A 669 4.58 23.20 -25.92
N ARG A 670 4.61 24.33 -26.63
CA ARG A 670 3.38 25.00 -27.06
C ARG A 670 2.65 24.12 -28.08
N PHE A 671 1.39 23.83 -27.82
CA PHE A 671 0.52 23.11 -28.74
C PHE A 671 -0.91 23.60 -28.54
N ARG A 672 -1.46 24.27 -29.55
CA ARG A 672 -2.85 24.73 -29.51
C ARG A 672 -3.73 23.69 -30.18
N SER A 673 -4.50 22.96 -29.39
CA SER A 673 -5.62 22.16 -29.87
C SER A 673 -6.82 23.07 -30.12
N ASP A 674 -7.43 22.96 -31.28
CA ASP A 674 -8.71 23.62 -31.55
C ASP A 674 -9.82 22.91 -30.77
N PRO A 675 -10.73 23.68 -30.13
CA PRO A 675 -11.88 23.11 -29.44
C PRO A 675 -12.80 22.40 -30.45
N ASP A 676 -13.50 21.36 -29.98
CA ASP A 676 -14.50 20.65 -30.78
C ASP A 676 -13.94 20.03 -32.08
N VAL A 677 -12.66 19.65 -32.06
CA VAL A 677 -11.96 18.97 -33.15
C VAL A 677 -11.39 17.64 -32.66
N TRP A 678 -11.55 16.60 -33.48
CA TRP A 678 -10.90 15.31 -33.27
C TRP A 678 -9.42 15.37 -33.61
N TYR A 679 -8.59 14.91 -32.68
CA TYR A 679 -7.17 14.65 -32.88
C TYR A 679 -6.88 13.17 -32.68
N THR A 680 -5.87 12.65 -33.36
CA THR A 680 -5.25 11.37 -33.03
C THR A 680 -3.96 11.66 -32.29
N MET A 681 -3.69 10.91 -31.23
CA MET A 681 -2.42 10.97 -30.49
C MET A 681 -1.78 9.60 -30.39
N LYS A 682 -0.45 9.59 -30.34
CA LYS A 682 0.37 8.38 -30.23
C LYS A 682 1.54 8.60 -29.28
N LEU A 683 1.78 7.62 -28.42
CA LEU A 683 2.91 7.58 -27.48
C LEU A 683 3.67 6.27 -27.64
N LYS A 684 4.99 6.37 -27.68
CA LYS A 684 5.95 5.25 -27.69
C LYS A 684 7.05 5.52 -26.67
N VAL A 685 7.53 4.46 -26.01
CA VAL A 685 8.67 4.53 -25.08
C VAL A 685 9.69 3.48 -25.50
N GLU A 686 10.91 3.91 -25.80
CA GLU A 686 12.02 3.02 -26.16
C GLU A 686 12.98 2.96 -24.98
N ILE A 687 13.24 1.75 -24.48
CA ILE A 687 14.11 1.54 -23.32
C ILE A 687 15.40 0.86 -23.78
N LYS A 688 16.53 1.45 -23.41
CA LYS A 688 17.86 0.92 -23.69
C LYS A 688 18.80 1.27 -22.55
N ASP A 689 19.51 0.28 -22.02
CA ASP A 689 20.53 0.44 -20.98
C ASP A 689 20.02 1.25 -19.76
N GLY A 690 18.77 1.00 -19.32
CA GLY A 690 18.13 1.68 -18.19
C GLY A 690 17.62 3.11 -18.48
N GLN A 691 17.81 3.62 -19.70
CA GLN A 691 17.33 4.91 -20.16
C GLN A 691 16.07 4.77 -21.00
N ALA A 692 15.11 5.69 -20.83
CA ALA A 692 13.90 5.76 -21.66
C ALA A 692 13.95 6.96 -22.62
N THR A 693 13.72 6.71 -23.90
CA THR A 693 13.38 7.75 -24.89
C THR A 693 11.87 7.75 -25.10
N VAL A 694 11.20 8.82 -24.68
CA VAL A 694 9.75 8.96 -24.73
C VAL A 694 9.35 9.85 -25.90
N LYS A 695 8.55 9.32 -26.82
CA LYS A 695 8.21 9.96 -28.09
C LYS A 695 6.70 10.08 -28.23
N GLY A 696 6.22 11.31 -28.42
CA GLY A 696 4.80 11.64 -28.51
C GLY A 696 4.46 12.44 -29.76
N LYS A 697 3.30 12.16 -30.35
CA LYS A 697 2.77 12.96 -31.45
C LYS A 697 1.26 13.10 -31.43
N VAL A 698 0.79 14.23 -31.93
CA VAL A 698 -0.64 14.60 -31.98
C VAL A 698 -0.93 15.31 -33.30
N TRP A 699 -1.99 14.91 -34.01
CA TRP A 699 -2.38 15.51 -35.29
C TRP A 699 -3.91 15.44 -35.48
N PRO A 700 -4.54 16.30 -36.32
CA PRO A 700 -5.97 16.22 -36.56
C PRO A 700 -6.36 14.85 -37.16
N ARG A 701 -7.42 14.21 -36.66
CA ARG A 701 -7.82 12.83 -37.01
C ARG A 701 -7.95 12.58 -38.53
N LYS A 702 -8.40 13.59 -39.28
CA LYS A 702 -8.61 13.52 -40.75
C LYS A 702 -7.34 13.77 -41.58
N LYS A 703 -6.18 13.97 -40.94
CA LYS A 703 -4.89 14.21 -41.60
C LYS A 703 -4.01 12.96 -41.50
N PRO A 704 -3.10 12.75 -42.47
CA PRO A 704 -2.15 11.63 -42.39
C PRO A 704 -1.26 11.77 -41.16
N GLU A 705 -0.84 10.62 -40.61
CA GLU A 705 0.11 10.56 -39.50
C GLU A 705 1.42 11.27 -39.87
N PRO A 706 1.90 12.25 -39.08
CA PRO A 706 3.18 12.89 -39.30
C PRO A 706 4.35 11.91 -39.20
N LYS A 707 5.36 12.11 -40.06
CA LYS A 707 6.64 11.38 -40.00
C LYS A 707 7.40 11.69 -38.72
N GLU A 708 7.53 12.99 -38.41
CA GLU A 708 8.23 13.47 -37.22
C GLU A 708 7.40 13.34 -35.95
N TRP A 709 8.07 13.10 -34.82
CA TRP A 709 7.44 13.18 -33.51
C TRP A 709 7.22 14.65 -33.12
N THR A 710 6.06 14.94 -32.54
CA THR A 710 5.73 16.30 -32.12
C THR A 710 6.54 16.71 -30.89
N ILE A 711 6.85 15.77 -29.99
CA ILE A 711 7.60 15.98 -28.77
C ILE A 711 8.42 14.73 -28.42
N GLU A 712 9.68 14.92 -28.03
CA GLU A 712 10.57 13.85 -27.58
C GLU A 712 11.36 14.29 -26.35
N THR A 713 11.55 13.37 -25.40
CA THR A 713 12.37 13.58 -24.19
C THR A 713 13.08 12.30 -23.77
N VAL A 714 14.12 12.45 -22.97
CA VAL A 714 14.89 11.34 -22.40
C VAL A 714 14.76 11.37 -20.88
N ASP A 715 14.58 10.20 -20.29
CA ASP A 715 14.67 9.95 -18.86
C ASP A 715 15.85 9.01 -18.60
N PRO A 716 16.90 9.46 -17.90
CA PRO A 716 18.05 8.60 -17.61
C PRO A 716 17.71 7.43 -16.67
N HIS A 717 16.58 7.52 -15.96
CA HIS A 717 16.07 6.49 -15.07
C HIS A 717 14.72 6.00 -15.63
N ALA A 718 14.72 4.97 -16.46
CA ALA A 718 13.52 4.50 -17.13
C ALA A 718 12.47 3.96 -16.14
N ASN A 719 11.20 4.22 -16.44
CA ASN A 719 10.13 3.34 -15.99
C ASN A 719 10.10 2.11 -16.90
N GLU A 720 10.64 0.99 -16.45
CA GLU A 720 10.82 -0.21 -17.28
C GLU A 720 9.53 -0.95 -17.61
N LYS A 721 8.52 -0.81 -16.75
CA LYS A 721 7.23 -1.50 -16.85
C LYS A 721 6.09 -0.51 -16.73
N GLY A 722 4.92 -0.92 -17.18
CA GLY A 722 3.68 -0.18 -17.00
C GLY A 722 2.55 -0.75 -17.85
N SER A 723 1.33 -0.45 -17.45
CA SER A 723 0.13 -0.75 -18.21
C SER A 723 -0.08 0.31 -19.30
N PRO A 724 -0.59 -0.04 -20.50
CA PRO A 724 -1.19 0.95 -21.38
C PRO A 724 -2.32 1.68 -20.64
N GLY A 725 -2.39 3.00 -20.78
CA GLY A 725 -3.33 3.82 -20.00
C GLY A 725 -3.99 4.96 -20.76
N LEU A 726 -5.07 5.49 -20.17
CA LEU A 726 -5.68 6.78 -20.53
C LEU A 726 -5.53 7.76 -19.37
N TYR A 727 -5.19 9.01 -19.68
CA TYR A 727 -5.09 10.10 -18.73
C TYR A 727 -6.25 11.09 -18.91
N LEU A 728 -6.82 11.53 -17.78
CA LEU A 728 -7.95 12.45 -17.73
C LEU A 728 -7.71 13.57 -16.71
N TYR A 729 -8.01 14.80 -17.09
CA TYR A 729 -8.23 15.93 -16.20
C TYR A 729 -9.50 16.70 -16.64
N ARG A 730 -10.66 16.27 -16.12
CA ARG A 730 -12.01 16.60 -16.65
C ARG A 730 -12.57 17.93 -16.12
N LEU A 731 -12.09 19.06 -16.65
CA LEU A 731 -12.71 20.38 -16.42
C LEU A 731 -13.84 20.71 -17.40
N ALA A 732 -13.86 20.00 -18.51
CA ALA A 732 -14.89 19.99 -19.53
C ALA A 732 -15.02 18.54 -20.05
N ASP A 733 -16.03 18.29 -20.89
CA ASP A 733 -16.24 17.00 -21.51
C ASP A 733 -15.08 16.63 -22.44
N VAL A 734 -14.60 15.38 -22.30
CA VAL A 734 -13.61 14.77 -23.19
C VAL A 734 -14.05 13.40 -23.63
N TYR A 735 -13.56 12.99 -24.79
CA TYR A 735 -13.96 11.75 -25.44
C TYR A 735 -12.74 11.00 -25.95
N PHE A 736 -12.78 9.67 -25.81
CA PHE A 736 -11.84 8.74 -26.42
C PHE A 736 -12.58 7.85 -27.43
N ASP A 737 -11.98 7.67 -28.60
CA ASP A 737 -12.41 6.72 -29.64
C ASP A 737 -11.17 6.01 -30.23
N ASN A 738 -11.35 4.89 -30.91
CA ASN A 738 -10.30 4.11 -31.59
C ASN A 738 -9.01 3.93 -30.79
N VAL A 739 -9.15 3.46 -29.55
CA VAL A 739 -7.98 3.20 -28.70
C VAL A 739 -7.30 1.94 -29.17
N ILE A 740 -6.02 2.03 -29.51
CA ILE A 740 -5.22 0.95 -30.07
C ILE A 740 -3.96 0.77 -29.22
N VAL A 741 -3.70 -0.48 -28.83
CA VAL A 741 -2.43 -0.91 -28.24
C VAL A 741 -1.75 -1.85 -29.22
N SER A 742 -0.52 -1.57 -29.61
CA SER A 742 0.23 -2.36 -30.60
C SER A 742 1.64 -2.66 -30.12
N GLU A 743 2.17 -3.84 -30.43
CA GLU A 743 3.58 -4.15 -30.20
C GLU A 743 4.46 -3.27 -31.08
N ASP A 744 5.60 -2.85 -30.54
CA ASP A 744 6.61 -2.12 -31.31
C ASP A 744 7.31 -3.07 -32.30
N LYS A 745 7.63 -2.53 -33.48
CA LYS A 745 8.29 -3.26 -34.57
C LYS A 745 9.79 -3.08 -34.58
#